data_AF-A0A914E2D1-F1
#
_entry.id   AF-A0A914E2D1-F1
#
_cell.length_a   1.000
_cell.length_b   1.000
_cell.length_c   1.000
_cell.angle_alpha   90.00
_cell.angle_beta   90.00
_cell.angle_gamma   90.00
#
_symmetry.space_group_name_H-M   'P 1'
#
loop_
_entity.id
_entity.type
_entity.pdbx_description
1 polymer ?
#
loop_
_entity_poly.entity_id
_entity_poly.type
_entity_poly.pdbx_seq_one_letter_code
_entity_poly.pdbx_strand_id
1 'polypeptide(L)'
;MKRRAKIVHRNLELCFPEMSEQERRKMVVKNFESVGMGLMETGMAWFWPDRRIARWTEVIGMEHIRDVQAQKRGILLVGIHFLTLELGARQFGMQEPGIGVYRPNDNPLIDWLQTWGRLRSNKSMLDRKDLKGMIKALKKGEVVWYAPDHDYGPRSSVFVPLFAVEQAATTTGTWMLARMSGACLVPFVPRRKPDGKGYQLIMLPPECSPPLDDAETTAAWMNKVVEKCIMMAPEQYMCITFLFSAIASPFWGGLADRKGRKLMLLRSALGMGIVMVLMGLAQNIWQFLILRALLGLLGGFVPNANALIATQVPRNKSGWALGTLSTGGVSGALLGPMAGGLLADSYGLRPVFFITASVLILCFFVTLFCIREKFQPVSKKEMLHMREVVTSLKNPKLVLSLFVTTLIIQVATGSIAPILTLYVRELAGNVSNVAFISGMIASVPGVAALLSAPRLGKLGDRIGPEKILITALIFSVLLLIPMSYVQTPLQLGILRFLLGAADGALLPAVQTLLVYNSSNQIAGRIFSYNQSFRDIGNVTGPLMGAAISANYGFRASIHGTVYVVVEYPRYRTDFSPFILAKAENQLSFSLKPHQLKGRIVMTMYATLEEAIDAAREEFLADNPGIDAEDANVQQFNAQKYVLQDGDIMWQVEFFADEGEEGECLPMLSGEAAQSVFDGDYDEIEIRQEWQEENTLHEWDEGEFQLEPPLDTEEGRAAADEWDER
;
A
#
# COMPACT_ATOMS: atom_id res chain seq x y z
N MET A 1 0.11 -12.69 4.85
CA MET A 1 1.18 -13.63 5.16
C MET A 1 0.90 -14.44 6.43
N LYS A 2 0.23 -14.00 7.53
CA LYS A 2 0.07 -14.83 8.77
C LYS A 2 -1.08 -15.79 8.68
N ARG A 3 -2.14 -15.37 8.01
CA ARG A 3 -3.14 -16.30 7.51
C ARG A 3 -2.48 -17.35 6.61
N ARG A 4 -1.49 -16.96 5.80
CA ARG A 4 -0.73 -17.89 4.96
C ARG A 4 0.20 -18.77 5.79
N ALA A 5 0.89 -18.25 6.80
CA ALA A 5 1.71 -19.02 7.73
C ALA A 5 0.87 -19.97 8.58
N LYS A 6 -0.33 -19.57 9.02
CA LYS A 6 -1.31 -20.44 9.70
C LYS A 6 -1.83 -21.52 8.76
N ILE A 7 -2.09 -21.20 7.49
CA ILE A 7 -2.50 -22.20 6.49
C ILE A 7 -1.35 -23.18 6.25
N VAL A 8 -0.12 -22.71 6.02
CA VAL A 8 1.06 -23.56 5.85
C VAL A 8 1.29 -24.40 7.11
N HIS A 9 1.20 -23.80 8.30
CA HIS A 9 1.36 -24.51 9.57
C HIS A 9 0.25 -25.54 9.81
N ARG A 10 -1.01 -25.22 9.51
CA ARG A 10 -2.14 -26.16 9.62
C ARG A 10 -2.01 -27.27 8.59
N ASN A 11 -1.58 -26.97 7.38
CA ASN A 11 -1.30 -27.96 6.36
C ASN A 11 -0.15 -28.87 6.81
N LEU A 12 0.91 -28.33 7.40
CA LEU A 12 2.02 -29.12 7.95
C LEU A 12 1.58 -29.98 9.15
N GLU A 13 0.70 -29.47 10.01
CA GLU A 13 0.11 -30.23 11.12
C GLU A 13 -0.76 -31.39 10.62
N LEU A 14 -1.60 -31.12 9.61
CA LEU A 14 -2.51 -32.11 9.03
C LEU A 14 -1.77 -33.14 8.17
N CYS A 15 -0.73 -32.74 7.44
CA CYS A 15 0.05 -33.63 6.59
C CYS A 15 1.14 -34.39 7.37
N PHE A 16 1.71 -33.79 8.41
CA PHE A 16 2.82 -34.34 9.20
C PHE A 16 2.50 -34.30 10.70
N PRO A 17 1.55 -35.13 11.18
CA PRO A 17 1.15 -35.14 12.58
C PRO A 17 2.31 -35.50 13.53
N GLU A 18 3.23 -36.34 13.05
CA GLU A 18 4.44 -36.76 13.79
C GLU A 18 5.53 -35.67 13.87
N MET A 19 5.44 -34.60 13.07
CA MET A 19 6.44 -33.54 13.06
C MET A 19 6.26 -32.64 14.29
N SER A 20 7.34 -32.45 15.05
CA SER A 20 7.28 -31.61 16.25
C SER A 20 6.88 -30.18 15.90
N GLU A 21 6.30 -29.47 16.86
CA GLU A 21 5.89 -28.07 16.65
C GLU A 21 7.09 -27.17 16.28
N GLN A 22 8.27 -27.46 16.81
CA GLN A 22 9.50 -26.74 16.50
C GLN A 22 9.95 -26.97 15.05
N GLU A 23 9.89 -28.20 14.57
CA GLU A 23 10.23 -28.55 13.18
C GLU A 23 9.23 -27.93 12.19
N ARG A 24 7.92 -27.99 12.50
CA ARG A 24 6.87 -27.35 11.67
C ARG A 24 7.11 -25.85 11.54
N ARG A 25 7.48 -25.16 12.63
CA ARG A 25 7.78 -23.72 12.58
C ARG A 25 9.02 -23.40 11.76
N LYS A 26 10.09 -24.19 11.88
CA LYS A 26 11.30 -24.05 11.06
C LYS A 26 10.96 -24.23 9.57
N MET A 27 10.08 -25.17 9.25
CA MET A 27 9.60 -25.41 7.88
C MET A 27 8.80 -24.22 7.33
N VAL A 28 7.91 -23.63 8.13
CA VAL A 28 7.15 -22.43 7.74
C VAL A 28 8.08 -21.27 7.41
N VAL A 29 9.11 -21.01 8.22
CA VAL A 29 10.08 -19.93 7.97
C VAL A 29 10.81 -20.14 6.65
N LYS A 30 11.39 -21.32 6.44
CA LYS A 30 12.05 -21.69 5.19
C LYS A 30 11.13 -21.54 3.97
N ASN A 31 9.85 -21.84 4.15
CA ASN A 31 8.87 -21.67 3.09
C ASN A 31 8.67 -20.22 2.69
N PHE A 32 8.62 -19.30 3.65
CA PHE A 32 8.54 -17.88 3.33
C PHE A 32 9.83 -17.31 2.73
N GLU A 33 11.00 -17.76 3.17
CA GLU A 33 12.27 -17.42 2.52
C GLU A 33 12.26 -17.87 1.05
N SER A 34 11.75 -19.09 0.81
CA SER A 34 11.59 -19.64 -0.54
C SER A 34 10.66 -18.80 -1.42
N VAL A 35 9.62 -18.18 -0.85
CA VAL A 35 8.71 -17.29 -1.58
C VAL A 35 9.46 -16.06 -2.08
N GLY A 36 10.31 -15.46 -1.24
CA GLY A 36 11.15 -14.32 -1.63
C GLY A 36 12.13 -14.67 -2.75
N MET A 37 12.77 -15.83 -2.65
CA MET A 37 13.69 -16.33 -3.68
C MET A 37 12.97 -16.64 -5.01
N GLY A 38 11.75 -17.22 -4.96
CA GLY A 38 10.96 -17.55 -6.15
C GLY A 38 10.62 -16.34 -7.04
N LEU A 39 10.46 -15.15 -6.45
CA LEU A 39 10.28 -13.91 -7.20
C LEU A 39 11.50 -13.58 -8.06
N MET A 40 12.70 -13.67 -7.47
CA MET A 40 13.95 -13.41 -8.17
C MET A 40 14.21 -14.45 -9.25
N GLU A 41 13.89 -15.71 -8.97
CA GLU A 41 14.05 -16.84 -9.89
C GLU A 41 13.13 -16.76 -11.11
N THR A 42 11.93 -16.19 -10.95
CA THR A 42 11.05 -15.89 -12.08
C THR A 42 11.72 -14.88 -13.02
N GLY A 43 12.33 -13.83 -12.47
CA GLY A 43 13.14 -12.88 -13.24
C GLY A 43 14.35 -13.53 -13.91
N MET A 44 15.06 -14.42 -13.20
CA MET A 44 16.17 -15.18 -13.78
C MET A 44 15.70 -16.04 -14.97
N ALA A 45 14.62 -16.79 -14.80
CA ALA A 45 14.09 -17.69 -15.82
C ALA A 45 13.72 -16.97 -17.11
N TRP A 46 13.10 -15.78 -17.00
CA TRP A 46 12.60 -15.05 -18.16
C TRP A 46 13.66 -14.16 -18.82
N PHE A 47 14.62 -13.62 -18.07
CA PHE A 47 15.55 -12.61 -18.59
C PHE A 47 17.01 -13.06 -18.71
N TRP A 48 17.47 -14.11 -18.01
CA TRP A 48 18.86 -14.53 -18.15
C TRP A 48 19.14 -15.26 -19.48
N PRO A 49 20.36 -15.13 -20.02
CA PRO A 49 20.80 -15.92 -21.17
C PRO A 49 21.05 -17.38 -20.79
N ASP A 50 20.96 -18.25 -21.78
CA ASP A 50 20.97 -19.72 -21.65
C ASP A 50 22.28 -20.21 -21.02
N ARG A 51 23.42 -19.63 -21.43
CA ARG A 51 24.73 -19.90 -20.83
C ARG A 51 24.76 -19.65 -19.33
N ARG A 52 24.05 -18.61 -18.85
CA ARG A 52 24.01 -18.30 -17.42
C ARG A 52 23.13 -19.30 -16.69
N ILE A 53 21.95 -19.65 -17.22
CA ILE A 53 21.07 -20.66 -16.61
C ILE A 53 21.76 -22.03 -16.55
N ALA A 54 22.42 -22.44 -17.63
CA ALA A 54 23.16 -23.72 -17.70
C ALA A 54 24.25 -23.83 -16.62
N ARG A 55 24.95 -22.74 -16.29
CA ARG A 55 26.00 -22.72 -15.25
C ARG A 55 25.48 -23.07 -13.86
N TRP A 56 24.22 -22.75 -13.56
CA TRP A 56 23.61 -22.94 -12.24
C TRP A 56 22.72 -24.17 -12.15
N THR A 57 22.61 -24.95 -13.23
CA THR A 57 21.64 -26.04 -13.35
C THR A 57 22.32 -27.39 -13.42
N GLU A 58 21.84 -28.32 -12.62
CA GLU A 58 22.13 -29.74 -12.72
C GLU A 58 20.83 -30.48 -13.04
N VAL A 59 20.85 -31.37 -14.02
CA VAL A 59 19.69 -32.16 -14.42
C VAL A 59 19.98 -33.64 -14.18
N ILE A 60 19.05 -34.34 -13.54
CA ILE A 60 19.17 -35.75 -13.13
C ILE A 60 17.97 -36.51 -13.70
N GLY A 61 18.18 -37.70 -14.27
CA GLY A 61 17.11 -38.55 -14.76
C GLY A 61 16.59 -38.23 -16.16
N MET A 62 17.33 -37.46 -16.98
CA MET A 62 16.91 -37.16 -18.36
C MET A 62 16.81 -38.39 -19.26
N GLU A 63 17.54 -39.44 -18.94
CA GLU A 63 17.43 -40.76 -19.57
C GLU A 63 15.97 -41.26 -19.56
N HIS A 64 15.21 -41.01 -18.49
CA HIS A 64 13.80 -41.41 -18.40
C HIS A 64 12.93 -40.75 -19.46
N ILE A 65 13.19 -39.48 -19.78
CA ILE A 65 12.47 -38.75 -20.84
C ILE A 65 12.83 -39.34 -22.21
N ARG A 66 14.12 -39.56 -22.46
CA ARG A 66 14.64 -40.09 -23.73
C ARG A 66 14.13 -41.52 -24.00
N ASP A 67 14.08 -42.37 -22.97
CA ASP A 67 13.61 -43.75 -23.09
C ASP A 67 12.13 -43.83 -23.47
N VAL A 68 11.30 -42.95 -22.90
CA VAL A 68 9.87 -42.88 -23.24
C VAL A 68 9.66 -42.26 -24.63
N GLN A 69 10.43 -41.24 -25.00
CA GLN A 69 10.41 -40.67 -26.35
C GLN A 69 10.83 -41.70 -27.41
N ALA A 70 11.81 -42.56 -27.11
CA ALA A 70 12.24 -43.63 -28.02
C ALA A 70 11.11 -44.63 -28.33
N GLN A 71 10.18 -44.81 -27.41
CA GLN A 71 8.97 -45.62 -27.59
C GLN A 71 7.87 -44.89 -28.39
N LYS A 72 8.14 -43.66 -28.87
CA LYS A 72 7.19 -42.75 -29.55
C LYS A 72 5.91 -42.51 -28.74
N ARG A 73 6.04 -42.54 -27.41
CA ARG A 73 4.94 -42.40 -26.47
C ARG A 73 4.90 -40.98 -25.91
N GLY A 74 3.70 -40.41 -25.78
CA GLY A 74 3.52 -39.09 -25.18
C GLY A 74 3.93 -39.07 -23.71
N ILE A 75 4.45 -37.95 -23.26
CA ILE A 75 4.89 -37.76 -21.87
C ILE A 75 3.97 -36.74 -21.21
N LEU A 76 3.25 -37.19 -20.18
CA LEU A 76 2.59 -36.29 -19.24
C LEU A 76 3.62 -35.92 -18.17
N LEU A 77 4.24 -34.76 -18.33
CA LEU A 77 5.27 -34.27 -17.41
C LEU A 77 4.57 -33.69 -16.18
N VAL A 78 4.60 -34.46 -15.09
CA VAL A 78 3.89 -34.15 -13.84
C VAL A 78 4.73 -33.17 -13.01
N GLY A 79 4.31 -31.91 -13.00
CA GLY A 79 4.92 -30.85 -12.21
C GLY A 79 4.13 -30.55 -10.94
N ILE A 80 4.82 -30.12 -9.88
CA ILE A 80 4.20 -29.66 -8.65
C ILE A 80 4.56 -28.18 -8.48
N HIS A 81 3.68 -27.39 -7.86
CA HIS A 81 3.83 -25.95 -7.69
C HIS A 81 4.88 -25.59 -6.63
N PHE A 82 6.13 -25.92 -6.95
CA PHE A 82 7.32 -25.41 -6.29
C PHE A 82 7.53 -23.92 -6.64
N LEU A 83 8.10 -23.16 -5.73
CA LEU A 83 8.40 -21.74 -5.89
C LEU A 83 9.51 -21.48 -6.93
N THR A 84 10.26 -22.52 -7.28
CA THR A 84 11.26 -22.61 -8.36
C THR A 84 10.65 -22.97 -9.73
N LEU A 85 9.33 -23.10 -9.84
CA LEU A 85 8.66 -23.70 -11.01
C LEU A 85 9.04 -23.03 -12.35
N GLU A 86 9.07 -21.71 -12.42
CA GLU A 86 9.41 -20.98 -13.66
C GLU A 86 10.85 -21.28 -14.11
N LEU A 87 11.77 -21.38 -13.15
CA LEU A 87 13.15 -21.73 -13.42
C LEU A 87 13.26 -23.21 -13.83
N GLY A 88 12.53 -24.10 -13.16
CA GLY A 88 12.46 -25.52 -13.51
C GLY A 88 11.94 -25.77 -14.92
N ALA A 89 10.88 -25.06 -15.31
CA ALA A 89 10.33 -25.12 -16.66
C ALA A 89 11.32 -24.59 -17.71
N ARG A 90 12.08 -23.54 -17.39
CA ARG A 90 13.18 -23.03 -18.24
C ARG A 90 14.28 -24.07 -18.40
N GLN A 91 14.70 -24.70 -17.31
CA GLN A 91 15.75 -25.74 -17.30
C GLN A 91 15.34 -26.97 -18.12
N PHE A 92 14.10 -27.45 -17.94
CA PHE A 92 13.58 -28.58 -18.69
C PHE A 92 13.53 -28.28 -20.19
N GLY A 93 12.91 -27.16 -20.57
CA GLY A 93 12.73 -26.85 -22.00
C GLY A 93 14.05 -26.51 -22.72
N MET A 94 15.11 -26.12 -22.00
CA MET A 94 16.46 -26.03 -22.59
C MET A 94 17.02 -27.40 -23.01
N GLN A 95 16.54 -28.49 -22.41
CA GLN A 95 16.91 -29.86 -22.77
C GLN A 95 15.93 -30.44 -23.79
N GLU A 96 14.63 -30.39 -23.46
CA GLU A 96 13.55 -30.97 -24.27
C GLU A 96 12.35 -30.00 -24.28
N PRO A 97 12.20 -29.17 -25.33
CA PRO A 97 11.11 -28.21 -25.44
C PRO A 97 9.73 -28.88 -25.35
N GLY A 98 8.96 -28.53 -24.32
CA GLY A 98 7.62 -29.08 -24.08
C GLY A 98 6.49 -28.12 -24.42
N ILE A 99 5.26 -28.56 -24.16
CA ILE A 99 4.04 -27.75 -24.25
C ILE A 99 3.57 -27.40 -22.84
N GLY A 100 3.58 -26.11 -22.52
CA GLY A 100 3.18 -25.61 -21.21
C GLY A 100 1.67 -25.41 -21.11
N VAL A 101 1.05 -25.88 -20.03
CA VAL A 101 -0.36 -25.59 -19.75
C VAL A 101 -0.46 -24.37 -18.85
N TYR A 102 -1.28 -23.38 -19.20
CA TYR A 102 -1.45 -22.17 -18.40
C TYR A 102 -2.86 -21.60 -18.42
N ARG A 103 -3.10 -20.63 -17.53
CA ARG A 103 -4.25 -19.73 -17.61
C ARG A 103 -3.73 -18.38 -18.12
N PRO A 104 -4.30 -17.83 -19.21
CA PRO A 104 -4.00 -16.48 -19.66
C PRO A 104 -4.19 -15.45 -18.53
N ASN A 105 -3.29 -14.48 -18.45
CA ASN A 105 -3.40 -13.39 -17.49
C ASN A 105 -4.48 -12.41 -17.95
N ASP A 106 -5.26 -11.86 -17.02
CA ASP A 106 -6.31 -10.91 -17.35
C ASP A 106 -5.72 -9.56 -17.86
N ASN A 107 -4.43 -9.29 -17.61
CA ASN A 107 -3.69 -8.15 -18.18
C ASN A 107 -2.89 -8.57 -19.45
N PRO A 108 -3.18 -8.00 -20.64
CA PRO A 108 -2.50 -8.39 -21.89
C PRO A 108 -0.98 -8.19 -21.91
N LEU A 109 -0.45 -7.17 -21.21
CA LEU A 109 0.99 -6.91 -21.15
C LEU A 109 1.72 -7.96 -20.30
N ILE A 110 1.11 -8.34 -19.18
CA ILE A 110 1.66 -9.38 -18.30
C ILE A 110 1.51 -10.75 -18.96
N ASP A 111 0.40 -11.00 -19.64
CA ASP A 111 0.20 -12.22 -20.43
C ASP A 111 1.25 -12.34 -21.53
N TRP A 112 1.51 -11.25 -22.26
CA TRP A 112 2.58 -11.20 -23.26
C TRP A 112 3.95 -11.47 -22.64
N LEU A 113 4.30 -10.81 -21.52
CA LEU A 113 5.60 -10.98 -20.87
C LEU A 113 5.81 -12.41 -20.36
N GLN A 114 4.80 -12.99 -19.72
CA GLN A 114 4.81 -14.35 -19.20
C GLN A 114 4.92 -15.37 -20.34
N THR A 115 4.16 -15.17 -21.42
CA THR A 115 4.18 -16.04 -22.60
C THR A 115 5.52 -15.95 -23.31
N TRP A 116 6.03 -14.75 -23.52
CA TRP A 116 7.36 -14.51 -24.10
C TRP A 116 8.45 -15.22 -23.30
N GLY A 117 8.47 -15.05 -21.97
CA GLY A 117 9.46 -15.67 -21.09
C GLY A 117 9.43 -17.19 -21.15
N ARG A 118 8.24 -17.80 -21.13
CA ARG A 118 8.06 -19.26 -21.16
C ARG A 118 8.39 -19.89 -22.52
N LEU A 119 8.09 -19.20 -23.62
CA LEU A 119 8.38 -19.67 -24.98
C LEU A 119 9.86 -19.62 -25.37
N ARG A 120 10.72 -18.97 -24.56
CA ARG A 120 12.18 -19.00 -24.80
C ARG A 120 12.77 -20.42 -24.83
N SER A 121 12.14 -21.40 -24.18
CA SER A 121 12.60 -22.80 -24.07
C SER A 121 11.53 -23.81 -24.46
N ASN A 122 10.30 -23.39 -24.68
CA ASN A 122 9.16 -24.30 -24.83
C ASN A 122 8.51 -24.09 -26.19
N LYS A 123 7.91 -25.16 -26.72
CA LYS A 123 7.35 -25.18 -28.08
C LYS A 123 6.12 -24.30 -28.22
N SER A 124 5.20 -24.41 -27.27
CA SER A 124 3.92 -23.71 -27.30
C SER A 124 3.23 -23.73 -25.94
N MET A 125 2.16 -22.96 -25.80
CA MET A 125 1.32 -22.91 -24.61
C MET A 125 -0.11 -23.32 -24.95
N LEU A 126 -0.73 -24.13 -24.09
CA LEU A 126 -2.15 -24.51 -24.17
C LEU A 126 -2.91 -23.94 -22.97
N ASP A 127 -4.15 -23.49 -23.20
CA ASP A 127 -5.04 -23.11 -22.09
C ASP A 127 -5.37 -24.36 -21.25
N ARG A 128 -5.39 -24.22 -19.94
CA ARG A 128 -5.77 -25.28 -19.00
C ARG A 128 -7.14 -25.92 -19.26
N LYS A 129 -8.05 -25.23 -19.98
CA LYS A 129 -9.36 -25.75 -20.40
C LYS A 129 -9.29 -26.59 -21.67
N ASP A 130 -8.21 -26.52 -22.45
CA ASP A 130 -8.07 -27.22 -23.73
C ASP A 130 -7.57 -28.67 -23.55
N LEU A 131 -8.40 -29.50 -22.91
CA LEU A 131 -8.13 -30.92 -22.71
C LEU A 131 -7.96 -31.67 -24.04
N LYS A 132 -8.69 -31.28 -25.09
CA LYS A 132 -8.59 -31.89 -26.42
C LYS A 132 -7.22 -31.62 -27.04
N GLY A 133 -6.73 -30.38 -26.93
CA GLY A 133 -5.38 -29.99 -27.35
C GLY A 133 -4.30 -30.79 -26.63
N MET A 134 -4.42 -30.93 -25.30
CA MET A 134 -3.49 -31.73 -24.50
C MET A 134 -3.46 -33.20 -24.93
N ILE A 135 -4.63 -33.84 -25.07
CA ILE A 135 -4.73 -35.25 -25.51
C ILE A 135 -4.16 -35.42 -26.92
N LYS A 136 -4.43 -34.47 -27.84
CA LYS A 136 -3.90 -34.48 -29.20
C LYS A 136 -2.37 -34.37 -29.21
N ALA A 137 -1.79 -33.51 -28.38
CA ALA A 137 -0.35 -33.39 -28.23
C ALA A 137 0.27 -34.68 -27.68
N LEU A 138 -0.29 -35.24 -26.60
CA LEU A 138 0.20 -36.48 -26.01
C LEU A 138 0.14 -37.65 -26.99
N LYS A 139 -0.93 -37.79 -27.79
CA LYS A 139 -1.03 -38.83 -28.83
C LYS A 139 0.01 -38.69 -29.95
N LYS A 140 0.57 -37.49 -30.14
CA LYS A 140 1.66 -37.25 -31.10
C LYS A 140 3.05 -37.56 -30.55
N GLY A 141 3.15 -38.01 -29.29
CA GLY A 141 4.45 -38.23 -28.64
C GLY A 141 5.06 -36.96 -28.03
N GLU A 142 4.29 -35.87 -27.91
CA GLU A 142 4.79 -34.63 -27.32
C GLU A 142 4.82 -34.68 -25.79
N VAL A 143 5.63 -33.79 -25.21
CA VAL A 143 5.68 -33.56 -23.75
C VAL A 143 4.66 -32.48 -23.38
N VAL A 144 3.70 -32.82 -22.52
CA VAL A 144 2.71 -31.87 -21.99
C VAL A 144 2.93 -31.71 -20.49
N TRP A 145 3.16 -30.47 -20.05
CA TRP A 145 3.30 -30.15 -18.64
C TRP A 145 1.93 -30.11 -17.96
N TYR A 146 1.78 -30.83 -16.86
CA TYR A 146 0.53 -30.91 -16.11
C TYR A 146 0.80 -30.93 -14.61
N ALA A 147 -0.01 -30.19 -13.86
CA ALA A 147 0.11 -30.10 -12.41
C ALA A 147 -1.12 -30.69 -11.71
N PRO A 148 -0.99 -31.85 -11.01
CA PRO A 148 -2.09 -32.54 -10.35
C PRO A 148 -2.44 -31.96 -8.97
N ASP A 149 -1.59 -31.08 -8.42
CA ASP A 149 -1.78 -30.39 -7.13
C ASP A 149 -2.65 -29.11 -7.26
N HIS A 150 -3.21 -28.86 -8.44
CA HIS A 150 -4.22 -27.84 -8.67
C HIS A 150 -5.63 -28.36 -8.31
N ASP A 151 -6.41 -27.53 -7.61
CA ASP A 151 -7.83 -27.79 -7.41
C ASP A 151 -8.67 -27.13 -8.54
N TYR A 152 -9.32 -27.97 -9.35
CA TYR A 152 -10.22 -27.57 -10.45
C TYR A 152 -11.70 -27.47 -10.01
N GLY A 153 -11.96 -27.56 -8.70
CA GLY A 153 -13.27 -27.51 -8.10
C GLY A 153 -13.95 -28.89 -7.98
N PRO A 154 -15.03 -28.98 -7.19
CA PRO A 154 -15.61 -30.25 -6.74
C PRO A 154 -16.19 -31.15 -7.85
N ARG A 155 -16.43 -30.61 -9.05
CA ARG A 155 -16.90 -31.41 -10.21
C ARG A 155 -15.78 -32.12 -10.97
N SER A 156 -14.53 -31.69 -10.78
CA SER A 156 -13.35 -32.24 -11.47
C SER A 156 -12.33 -32.80 -10.49
N SER A 157 -12.77 -33.03 -9.24
CA SER A 157 -11.94 -33.52 -8.15
C SER A 157 -12.66 -34.66 -7.44
N VAL A 158 -11.89 -35.63 -6.98
CA VAL A 158 -12.30 -36.69 -6.05
C VAL A 158 -11.63 -36.43 -4.71
N PHE A 159 -12.21 -36.92 -3.62
CA PHE A 159 -11.62 -36.79 -2.29
C PHE A 159 -10.87 -38.08 -1.96
N VAL A 160 -9.55 -37.98 -1.85
CA VAL A 160 -8.65 -39.12 -1.67
C VAL A 160 -7.51 -38.75 -0.72
N PRO A 161 -6.81 -39.73 -0.12
CA PRO A 161 -5.75 -39.44 0.83
C PRO A 161 -4.59 -38.64 0.24
N LEU A 162 -4.12 -37.61 0.96
CA LEU A 162 -2.89 -36.87 0.70
C LEU A 162 -2.16 -36.63 2.02
N PHE A 163 -0.96 -37.20 2.15
CA PHE A 163 -0.24 -37.35 3.41
C PHE A 163 -1.14 -37.98 4.49
N ALA A 164 -1.16 -37.41 5.70
CA ALA A 164 -2.04 -37.83 6.79
C ALA A 164 -3.47 -37.26 6.70
N VAL A 165 -3.83 -36.57 5.61
CA VAL A 165 -5.19 -36.10 5.36
C VAL A 165 -5.93 -37.15 4.54
N GLU A 166 -6.90 -37.83 5.15
CA GLU A 166 -7.65 -38.92 4.49
C GLU A 166 -8.51 -38.46 3.31
N GLN A 167 -9.00 -37.21 3.35
CA GLN A 167 -9.93 -36.67 2.37
C GLN A 167 -9.43 -35.32 1.84
N ALA A 168 -8.52 -35.37 0.87
CA ALA A 168 -8.03 -34.20 0.15
C ALA A 168 -8.64 -34.14 -1.25
N ALA A 169 -9.11 -32.96 -1.66
CA ALA A 169 -9.63 -32.76 -3.01
C ALA A 169 -8.48 -32.82 -4.03
N THR A 170 -8.51 -33.84 -4.89
CA THR A 170 -7.49 -34.10 -5.92
C THR A 170 -8.15 -34.20 -7.28
N THR A 171 -7.56 -33.53 -8.28
CA THR A 171 -8.08 -33.50 -9.65
C THR A 171 -8.12 -34.87 -10.32
N THR A 172 -9.19 -35.12 -11.09
CA THR A 172 -9.34 -36.33 -11.93
C THR A 172 -8.64 -36.20 -13.28
N GLY A 173 -8.01 -35.04 -13.57
CA GLY A 173 -7.38 -34.77 -14.86
C GLY A 173 -6.23 -35.73 -15.22
N THR A 174 -5.50 -36.24 -14.22
CA THR A 174 -4.47 -37.28 -14.44
C THR A 174 -5.06 -38.54 -15.05
N TRP A 175 -6.16 -39.05 -14.47
CA TRP A 175 -6.88 -40.22 -14.97
C TRP A 175 -7.37 -39.99 -16.40
N MET A 176 -8.01 -38.85 -16.64
CA MET A 176 -8.55 -38.52 -17.96
C MET A 176 -7.45 -38.43 -19.03
N LEU A 177 -6.38 -37.68 -18.76
CA LEU A 177 -5.29 -37.48 -19.73
C LEU A 177 -4.56 -38.80 -20.01
N ALA A 178 -4.15 -39.52 -18.97
CA ALA A 178 -3.42 -40.78 -19.12
C ALA A 178 -4.26 -41.87 -19.81
N ARG A 179 -5.54 -42.02 -19.43
CA ARG A 179 -6.46 -43.01 -20.04
C ARG A 179 -6.76 -42.70 -21.50
N MET A 180 -6.95 -41.43 -21.85
CA MET A 180 -7.37 -41.05 -23.21
C MET A 180 -6.21 -40.95 -24.19
N SER A 181 -5.00 -40.62 -23.73
CA SER A 181 -3.83 -40.50 -24.59
C SER A 181 -2.91 -41.72 -24.56
N GLY A 182 -3.00 -42.56 -23.53
CA GLY A 182 -2.02 -43.61 -23.26
C GLY A 182 -0.64 -43.04 -22.94
N ALA A 183 -0.54 -41.81 -22.41
CA ALA A 183 0.75 -41.19 -22.10
C ALA A 183 1.44 -41.89 -20.92
N CYS A 184 2.76 -41.82 -20.89
CA CYS A 184 3.55 -42.20 -19.73
C CYS A 184 3.73 -40.97 -18.82
N LEU A 185 3.65 -41.16 -17.51
CA LEU A 185 3.74 -40.08 -16.54
C LEU A 185 5.18 -39.97 -16.05
N VAL A 186 5.75 -38.78 -16.14
CA VAL A 186 7.10 -38.52 -15.63
C VAL A 186 7.02 -37.39 -14.62
N PRO A 187 7.12 -37.67 -13.32
CA PRO A 187 7.18 -36.64 -12.32
C PRO A 187 8.52 -35.91 -12.39
N PHE A 188 8.49 -34.60 -12.20
CA PHE A 188 9.72 -33.82 -12.09
C PHE A 188 9.69 -32.84 -10.92
N VAL A 189 10.86 -32.61 -10.35
CA VAL A 189 11.05 -31.78 -9.16
C VAL A 189 12.17 -30.78 -9.42
N PRO A 190 11.83 -29.49 -9.63
CA PRO A 190 12.80 -28.42 -9.62
C PRO A 190 13.04 -27.97 -8.18
N ARG A 191 14.26 -28.12 -7.67
CA ARG A 191 14.61 -27.68 -6.30
C ARG A 191 15.94 -26.93 -6.26
N ARG A 192 16.11 -26.12 -5.23
CA ARG A 192 17.42 -25.54 -4.89
C ARG A 192 18.34 -26.59 -4.32
N LYS A 193 19.64 -26.49 -4.61
CA LYS A 193 20.67 -27.30 -3.94
C LYS A 193 20.81 -26.86 -2.47
N PRO A 194 21.00 -27.79 -1.52
CA PRO A 194 21.14 -27.45 -0.10
C PRO A 194 22.32 -26.54 0.24
N ASP A 195 23.34 -26.50 -0.62
CA ASP A 195 24.57 -25.72 -0.44
C ASP A 195 24.50 -24.30 -1.03
N GLY A 196 23.36 -23.92 -1.62
CA GLY A 196 23.19 -22.63 -2.28
C GLY A 196 23.99 -22.47 -3.59
N LYS A 197 24.61 -23.53 -4.12
CA LYS A 197 25.47 -23.46 -5.31
C LYS A 197 24.73 -23.69 -6.63
N GLY A 198 23.40 -23.65 -6.62
CA GLY A 198 22.58 -23.74 -7.82
C GLY A 198 21.29 -24.53 -7.62
N TYR A 199 20.79 -25.09 -8.71
CA TYR A 199 19.49 -25.73 -8.81
C TYR A 199 19.62 -27.14 -9.37
N GLN A 200 18.73 -28.02 -8.92
CA GLN A 200 18.58 -29.38 -9.43
C GLN A 200 17.22 -29.54 -10.06
N LEU A 201 17.20 -30.10 -11.25
CA LEU A 201 16.02 -30.55 -11.94
C LEU A 201 16.04 -32.08 -11.96
N ILE A 202 15.18 -32.71 -11.17
CA ILE A 202 15.16 -34.16 -10.99
C ILE A 202 13.96 -34.74 -11.71
N MET A 203 14.19 -35.61 -12.68
CA MET A 203 13.15 -36.45 -13.29
C MET A 203 13.07 -37.76 -12.51
N LEU A 204 11.85 -38.15 -12.12
CA LEU A 204 11.62 -39.44 -11.45
C LEU A 204 11.35 -40.54 -12.49
N PRO A 205 11.50 -41.82 -12.10
CA PRO A 205 11.21 -42.94 -12.99
C PRO A 205 9.82 -42.83 -13.61
N PRO A 206 9.69 -43.15 -14.91
CA PRO A 206 8.44 -43.01 -15.65
C PRO A 206 7.43 -44.08 -15.22
N GLU A 207 6.17 -43.71 -15.04
CA GLU A 207 5.06 -44.66 -14.88
C GLU A 207 4.26 -44.74 -16.19
N CYS A 208 4.41 -45.86 -16.87
CA CYS A 208 3.83 -46.12 -18.18
C CYS A 208 2.55 -46.98 -18.10
N SER A 209 2.23 -47.51 -16.92
CA SER A 209 1.02 -48.29 -16.65
C SER A 209 0.39 -47.83 -15.32
N PRO A 210 0.00 -46.54 -15.21
CA PRO A 210 -0.67 -46.05 -14.00
C PRO A 210 -1.99 -46.81 -13.79
N PRO A 211 -2.49 -46.93 -12.54
CA PRO A 211 -3.82 -47.47 -12.31
C PRO A 211 -4.86 -46.52 -12.91
N LEU A 212 -5.72 -47.02 -13.79
CA LEU A 212 -6.69 -46.22 -14.58
C LEU A 212 -8.12 -46.76 -14.53
N ASP A 213 -8.39 -47.70 -13.62
CA ASP A 213 -9.69 -48.35 -13.45
C ASP A 213 -10.80 -47.30 -13.21
N ASP A 214 -10.54 -46.36 -12.30
CA ASP A 214 -11.41 -45.25 -11.97
C ASP A 214 -10.60 -44.01 -11.53
N ALA A 215 -11.27 -42.87 -11.48
CA ALA A 215 -10.62 -41.59 -11.17
C ALA A 215 -10.16 -41.47 -9.72
N GLU A 216 -10.81 -42.15 -8.78
CA GLU A 216 -10.47 -42.15 -7.35
C GLU A 216 -9.18 -42.93 -7.12
N THR A 217 -9.08 -44.14 -7.67
CA THR A 217 -7.87 -44.97 -7.60
C THR A 217 -6.67 -44.26 -8.21
N THR A 218 -6.82 -43.65 -9.40
CA THR A 218 -5.72 -42.90 -10.02
C THR A 218 -5.33 -41.66 -9.22
N ALA A 219 -6.30 -40.93 -8.67
CA ALA A 219 -6.03 -39.73 -7.89
C ALA A 219 -5.31 -40.05 -6.58
N ALA A 220 -5.72 -41.11 -5.88
CA ALA A 220 -5.05 -41.59 -4.67
C ALA A 220 -3.61 -42.02 -4.96
N TRP A 221 -3.38 -42.75 -6.05
CA TRP A 221 -2.03 -43.11 -6.51
C TRP A 221 -1.20 -41.87 -6.86
N MET A 222 -1.78 -40.90 -7.58
CA MET A 222 -1.10 -39.66 -7.95
C MET A 222 -0.73 -38.83 -6.72
N ASN A 223 -1.56 -38.80 -5.68
CA ASN A 223 -1.21 -38.15 -4.42
C ASN A 223 0.04 -38.79 -3.78
N LYS A 224 0.26 -40.10 -3.88
CA LYS A 224 1.52 -40.73 -3.42
C LYS A 224 2.74 -40.28 -4.21
N VAL A 225 2.58 -40.07 -5.51
CA VAL A 225 3.64 -39.49 -6.35
C VAL A 225 3.93 -38.03 -5.92
N VAL A 226 2.88 -37.25 -5.68
CA VAL A 226 2.98 -35.85 -5.22
C VAL A 226 3.63 -35.77 -3.84
N GLU A 227 3.24 -36.62 -2.89
CA GLU A 227 3.87 -36.74 -1.57
C GLU A 227 5.37 -36.96 -1.69
N LYS A 228 5.78 -37.96 -2.49
CA LYS A 228 7.20 -38.29 -2.72
C LYS A 228 7.98 -37.09 -3.25
N CYS A 229 7.39 -36.31 -4.16
CA CYS A 229 8.03 -35.14 -4.72
C CYS A 229 8.10 -33.96 -3.74
N ILE A 230 7.01 -33.67 -3.02
CA ILE A 230 6.98 -32.63 -1.98
C ILE A 230 8.06 -32.91 -0.93
N MET A 231 8.24 -34.18 -0.53
CA MET A 231 9.24 -34.58 0.45
C MET A 231 10.69 -34.34 0.01
N MET A 232 10.96 -34.06 -1.27
CA MET A 232 12.31 -33.74 -1.75
C MET A 232 12.75 -32.31 -1.43
N ALA A 233 11.81 -31.39 -1.20
CA ALA A 233 12.04 -29.99 -0.81
C ALA A 233 10.74 -29.34 -0.27
N PRO A 234 10.20 -29.82 0.87
CA PRO A 234 8.87 -29.44 1.37
C PRO A 234 8.74 -27.93 1.65
N GLU A 235 9.85 -27.28 2.00
CA GLU A 235 9.89 -25.84 2.20
C GLU A 235 9.64 -25.05 0.92
N GLN A 236 9.70 -25.62 -0.27
CA GLN A 236 9.66 -24.85 -1.52
C GLN A 236 8.26 -24.78 -2.17
N TYR A 237 7.17 -25.13 -1.48
CA TYR A 237 5.79 -25.22 -2.03
C TYR A 237 4.91 -23.93 -1.84
N MET A 238 3.97 -23.56 -2.74
CA MET A 238 3.39 -22.18 -2.89
C MET A 238 2.02 -21.80 -2.18
N CYS A 239 1.70 -20.49 -1.92
CA CYS A 239 0.41 -19.92 -1.39
C CYS A 239 0.08 -18.36 -1.62
N ILE A 240 -1.13 -17.87 -2.06
CA ILE A 240 -1.31 -16.57 -2.86
C ILE A 240 -2.15 -15.29 -2.39
N THR A 241 -3.26 -15.28 -1.61
CA THR A 241 -4.28 -14.15 -1.65
C THR A 241 -3.94 -12.66 -1.28
N PHE A 242 -3.09 -12.31 -0.31
CA PHE A 242 -2.96 -10.89 0.12
C PHE A 242 -2.11 -10.00 -0.79
N LEU A 243 -1.46 -10.62 -1.78
CA LEU A 243 -0.58 -9.96 -2.73
C LEU A 243 -1.35 -8.99 -3.65
N PHE A 244 -2.61 -9.29 -3.97
CA PHE A 244 -3.37 -8.55 -4.98
C PHE A 244 -3.89 -7.18 -4.52
N SER A 245 -4.21 -6.99 -3.23
CA SER A 245 -4.69 -5.69 -2.73
C SER A 245 -3.56 -4.64 -2.69
N ALA A 246 -2.36 -5.05 -2.27
CA ALA A 246 -1.20 -4.16 -2.20
C ALA A 246 -0.77 -3.63 -3.58
N ILE A 247 -1.01 -4.42 -4.63
CA ILE A 247 -0.69 -4.09 -6.03
C ILE A 247 -1.74 -3.13 -6.63
N ALA A 248 -3.01 -3.25 -6.25
CA ALA A 248 -4.10 -2.49 -6.86
C ALA A 248 -4.20 -1.04 -6.34
N SER A 249 -3.85 -0.79 -5.07
CA SER A 249 -4.03 0.52 -4.43
C SER A 249 -3.35 1.69 -5.18
N PRO A 250 -2.08 1.59 -5.64
CA PRO A 250 -1.43 2.68 -6.40
C PRO A 250 -2.12 3.02 -7.73
N PHE A 251 -2.67 2.01 -8.41
CA PHE A 251 -3.34 2.19 -9.70
C PHE A 251 -4.58 3.08 -9.57
N TRP A 252 -5.39 2.85 -8.53
CA TRP A 252 -6.61 3.62 -8.32
C TRP A 252 -6.34 5.05 -7.85
N GLY A 253 -5.25 5.30 -7.13
CA GLY A 253 -4.81 6.66 -6.80
C GLY A 253 -4.47 7.47 -8.04
N GLY A 254 -3.67 6.89 -8.95
CA GLY A 254 -3.33 7.55 -10.22
C GLY A 254 -4.54 7.79 -11.13
N LEU A 255 -5.54 6.88 -11.11
CA LEU A 255 -6.78 7.08 -11.87
C LEU A 255 -7.69 8.16 -11.24
N ALA A 256 -7.69 8.28 -9.92
CA ALA A 256 -8.44 9.32 -9.21
C ALA A 256 -7.93 10.72 -9.55
N ASP A 257 -6.61 10.90 -9.60
CA ASP A 257 -6.01 12.18 -9.97
C ASP A 257 -6.34 12.59 -11.43
N ARG A 258 -6.70 11.63 -12.30
CA ARG A 258 -7.07 11.87 -13.71
C ARG A 258 -8.57 12.06 -13.96
N LYS A 259 -9.43 11.36 -13.21
CA LYS A 259 -10.88 11.29 -13.50
C LYS A 259 -11.76 11.87 -12.39
N GLY A 260 -11.17 12.38 -11.32
CA GLY A 260 -11.89 12.85 -10.15
C GLY A 260 -12.01 11.75 -9.09
N ARG A 261 -11.88 12.17 -7.84
CA ARG A 261 -11.91 11.31 -6.66
C ARG A 261 -13.34 10.86 -6.35
N LYS A 262 -14.35 11.70 -6.55
CA LYS A 262 -15.78 11.36 -6.41
C LYS A 262 -16.14 10.18 -7.29
N LEU A 263 -15.68 10.17 -8.55
CA LEU A 263 -15.95 9.06 -9.47
C LEU A 263 -15.29 7.76 -8.99
N MET A 264 -14.09 7.83 -8.40
CA MET A 264 -13.43 6.65 -7.84
C MET A 264 -14.13 6.12 -6.58
N LEU A 265 -14.65 7.00 -5.72
CA LEU A 265 -15.47 6.62 -4.57
C LEU A 265 -16.75 5.90 -5.00
N LEU A 266 -17.48 6.46 -5.98
CA LEU A 266 -18.69 5.87 -6.55
C LEU A 266 -18.40 4.49 -7.15
N ARG A 267 -17.36 4.37 -7.98
CA ARG A 267 -16.94 3.10 -8.57
C ARG A 267 -16.65 2.04 -7.50
N SER A 268 -15.87 2.40 -6.48
CA SER A 268 -15.50 1.48 -5.41
C SER A 268 -16.71 1.06 -4.57
N ALA A 269 -17.58 2.00 -4.16
CA ALA A 269 -18.77 1.68 -3.36
C ALA A 269 -19.74 0.75 -4.10
N LEU A 270 -20.06 1.07 -5.37
CA LEU A 270 -20.95 0.25 -6.19
C LEU A 270 -20.33 -1.11 -6.51
N GLY A 271 -19.07 -1.13 -6.94
CA GLY A 271 -18.35 -2.35 -7.28
C GLY A 271 -18.23 -3.30 -6.10
N MET A 272 -17.84 -2.79 -4.92
CA MET A 272 -17.79 -3.59 -3.69
C MET A 272 -19.18 -4.05 -3.27
N GLY A 273 -20.21 -3.21 -3.39
CA GLY A 273 -21.59 -3.57 -3.07
C GLY A 273 -22.09 -4.75 -3.91
N ILE A 274 -21.91 -4.70 -5.24
CA ILE A 274 -22.27 -5.78 -6.15
C ILE A 274 -21.51 -7.07 -5.79
N VAL A 275 -20.20 -6.97 -5.58
CA VAL A 275 -19.39 -8.13 -5.22
C VAL A 275 -19.81 -8.73 -3.88
N MET A 276 -20.22 -7.92 -2.89
CA MET A 276 -20.76 -8.41 -1.63
C MET A 276 -22.08 -9.19 -1.82
N VAL A 277 -23.00 -8.71 -2.67
CA VAL A 277 -24.21 -9.48 -3.03
C VAL A 277 -23.85 -10.83 -3.66
N LEU A 278 -22.92 -10.82 -4.63
CA LEU A 278 -22.46 -12.04 -5.28
C LEU A 278 -21.78 -13.00 -4.30
N MET A 279 -21.07 -12.48 -3.30
CA MET A 279 -20.44 -13.30 -2.25
C MET A 279 -21.50 -13.96 -1.35
N GLY A 280 -22.59 -13.25 -1.04
CA GLY A 280 -23.74 -13.82 -0.31
C GLY A 280 -24.45 -14.93 -1.09
N LEU A 281 -24.46 -14.84 -2.43
CA LEU A 281 -25.01 -15.84 -3.34
C LEU A 281 -24.02 -16.97 -3.70
N ALA A 282 -22.76 -16.89 -3.26
CA ALA A 282 -21.75 -17.86 -3.62
C ALA A 282 -22.11 -19.25 -3.09
N GLN A 283 -22.15 -20.22 -4.01
CA GLN A 283 -22.51 -21.60 -3.70
C GLN A 283 -21.28 -22.51 -3.51
N ASN A 284 -20.09 -21.99 -3.83
CA ASN A 284 -18.83 -22.71 -3.64
C ASN A 284 -17.69 -21.74 -3.29
N ILE A 285 -16.62 -22.31 -2.73
CA ILE A 285 -15.46 -21.56 -2.27
C ILE A 285 -14.73 -20.84 -3.41
N TRP A 286 -14.79 -21.36 -4.65
CA TRP A 286 -14.12 -20.78 -5.81
C TRP A 286 -14.76 -19.47 -6.25
N GLN A 287 -16.08 -19.46 -6.38
CA GLN A 287 -16.86 -18.24 -6.58
C GLN A 287 -16.55 -17.23 -5.48
N PHE A 288 -16.60 -17.69 -4.22
CA PHE A 288 -16.32 -16.83 -3.07
C PHE A 288 -14.90 -16.24 -3.10
N LEU A 289 -13.88 -17.03 -3.44
CA LEU A 289 -12.48 -16.60 -3.51
C LEU A 289 -12.22 -15.63 -4.66
N ILE A 290 -12.81 -15.89 -5.84
CA ILE A 290 -12.75 -15.00 -7.00
C ILE A 290 -13.37 -13.65 -6.64
N LEU A 291 -14.57 -13.68 -6.04
CA LEU A 291 -15.26 -12.49 -5.58
C LEU A 291 -14.47 -11.76 -4.49
N ARG A 292 -13.78 -12.48 -3.60
CA ARG A 292 -12.85 -11.89 -2.61
C ARG A 292 -11.66 -11.18 -3.27
N ALA A 293 -11.13 -11.72 -4.37
CA ALA A 293 -10.05 -11.08 -5.13
C ALA A 293 -10.56 -9.84 -5.86
N LEU A 294 -11.72 -9.94 -6.53
CA LEU A 294 -12.43 -8.81 -7.15
C LEU A 294 -12.73 -7.71 -6.14
N LEU A 295 -13.16 -8.04 -4.93
CA LEU A 295 -13.39 -7.08 -3.86
C LEU A 295 -12.12 -6.27 -3.54
N GLY A 296 -10.97 -6.93 -3.48
CA GLY A 296 -9.67 -6.27 -3.29
C GLY A 296 -9.27 -5.38 -4.46
N LEU A 297 -9.52 -5.82 -5.70
CA LEU A 297 -9.28 -5.04 -6.91
C LEU A 297 -10.21 -3.83 -7.04
N LEU A 298 -11.46 -3.93 -6.58
CA LEU A 298 -12.41 -2.82 -6.52
C LEU A 298 -12.17 -1.88 -5.33
N GLY A 299 -11.15 -2.21 -4.51
CA GLY A 299 -10.49 -1.39 -3.50
C GLY A 299 -10.23 0.07 -3.91
N GLY A 300 -9.83 0.86 -2.92
CA GLY A 300 -9.41 2.25 -3.13
C GLY A 300 -10.40 3.31 -2.63
N PHE A 301 -11.49 2.93 -1.96
CA PHE A 301 -12.43 3.91 -1.38
C PHE A 301 -11.73 4.79 -0.33
N VAL A 302 -11.12 4.17 0.68
CA VAL A 302 -10.46 4.85 1.80
C VAL A 302 -9.36 5.83 1.35
N PRO A 303 -8.35 5.44 0.55
CA PRO A 303 -7.31 6.39 0.14
C PRO A 303 -7.85 7.55 -0.69
N ASN A 304 -8.89 7.33 -1.52
CA ASN A 304 -9.53 8.40 -2.28
C ASN A 304 -10.38 9.33 -1.41
N ALA A 305 -11.02 8.82 -0.36
CA ALA A 305 -11.77 9.65 0.60
C ALA A 305 -10.81 10.53 1.41
N ASN A 306 -9.68 9.96 1.87
CA ASN A 306 -8.64 10.71 2.56
C ASN A 306 -8.06 11.80 1.67
N ALA A 307 -7.74 11.47 0.41
CA ALA A 307 -7.21 12.43 -0.54
C ALA A 307 -8.23 13.54 -0.89
N LEU A 308 -9.52 13.21 -1.02
CA LEU A 308 -10.57 14.18 -1.32
C LEU A 308 -10.72 15.23 -0.20
N ILE A 309 -10.79 14.77 1.05
CA ILE A 309 -10.85 15.68 2.21
C ILE A 309 -9.55 16.48 2.33
N ALA A 310 -8.40 15.84 2.14
CA ALA A 310 -7.11 16.51 2.18
C ALA A 310 -6.93 17.63 1.14
N THR A 311 -7.56 17.49 -0.04
CA THR A 311 -7.48 18.51 -1.10
C THR A 311 -8.53 19.61 -0.99
N GLN A 312 -9.60 19.40 -0.22
CA GLN A 312 -10.70 20.36 -0.09
C GLN A 312 -10.64 21.18 1.20
N VAL A 313 -9.93 20.70 2.22
CA VAL A 313 -9.82 21.37 3.51
C VAL A 313 -8.57 22.24 3.53
N PRO A 314 -8.66 23.50 4.01
CA PRO A 314 -7.50 24.35 4.24
C PRO A 314 -6.41 23.62 5.03
N ARG A 315 -5.13 23.83 4.65
CA ARG A 315 -4.01 23.10 5.25
C ARG A 315 -3.97 23.23 6.77
N ASN A 316 -4.24 24.42 7.32
CA ASN A 316 -4.29 24.70 8.76
C ASN A 316 -5.43 24.00 9.54
N LYS A 317 -6.38 23.34 8.86
CA LYS A 317 -7.48 22.56 9.47
C LYS A 317 -7.45 21.08 9.08
N SER A 318 -6.38 20.64 8.42
CA SER A 318 -6.26 19.28 7.88
C SER A 318 -6.24 18.21 8.98
N GLY A 319 -5.61 18.47 10.14
CA GLY A 319 -5.60 17.55 11.28
C GLY A 319 -6.97 17.31 11.89
N TRP A 320 -7.78 18.36 12.10
CA TRP A 320 -9.16 18.21 12.54
C TRP A 320 -10.01 17.44 11.53
N ALA A 321 -9.90 17.77 10.23
CA ALA A 321 -10.71 17.12 9.20
C ALA A 321 -10.34 15.64 8.99
N LEU A 322 -9.04 15.32 8.88
CA LEU A 322 -8.56 13.94 8.78
C LEU A 322 -8.78 13.16 10.08
N GLY A 323 -8.67 13.82 11.23
CA GLY A 323 -9.05 13.26 12.53
C GLY A 323 -10.53 12.88 12.57
N THR A 324 -11.40 13.76 12.08
CA THR A 324 -12.85 13.51 11.96
C THR A 324 -13.13 12.38 10.95
N LEU A 325 -12.47 12.36 9.80
CA LEU A 325 -12.61 11.27 8.82
C LEU A 325 -12.18 9.91 9.40
N SER A 326 -11.09 9.89 10.17
CA SER A 326 -10.61 8.69 10.85
C SER A 326 -11.62 8.12 11.83
N THR A 327 -12.46 8.97 12.46
CA THR A 327 -13.55 8.49 13.33
C THR A 327 -14.48 7.52 12.61
N GLY A 328 -14.77 7.73 11.32
CA GLY A 328 -15.59 6.80 10.54
C GLY A 328 -14.96 5.41 10.40
N GLY A 329 -13.65 5.35 10.14
CA GLY A 329 -12.90 4.08 10.08
C GLY A 329 -12.84 3.37 11.43
N VAL A 330 -12.66 4.13 12.50
CA VAL A 330 -12.66 3.66 13.89
C VAL A 330 -14.04 3.12 14.29
N SER A 331 -15.11 3.86 14.01
CA SER A 331 -16.49 3.44 14.23
C SER A 331 -16.83 2.16 13.45
N GLY A 332 -16.35 2.03 12.22
CA GLY A 332 -16.50 0.80 11.44
C GLY A 332 -15.77 -0.41 12.05
N ALA A 333 -14.55 -0.22 12.54
CA ALA A 333 -13.78 -1.27 13.23
C ALA A 333 -14.41 -1.69 14.57
N LEU A 334 -15.10 -0.76 15.24
CA LEU A 334 -15.87 -0.98 16.45
C LEU A 334 -17.19 -1.73 16.16
N LEU A 335 -18.04 -1.15 15.31
CA LEU A 335 -19.40 -1.64 15.08
C LEU A 335 -19.44 -2.89 14.18
N GLY A 336 -18.48 -3.02 13.25
CA GLY A 336 -18.44 -4.09 12.25
C GLY A 336 -18.40 -5.50 12.86
N PRO A 337 -17.41 -5.85 13.71
CA PRO A 337 -17.35 -7.15 14.36
C PRO A 337 -18.52 -7.40 15.31
N MET A 338 -19.01 -6.37 16.02
CA MET A 338 -20.15 -6.49 16.91
C MET A 338 -21.43 -6.83 16.14
N ALA A 339 -21.77 -6.03 15.12
CA ALA A 339 -22.94 -6.26 14.28
C ALA A 339 -22.81 -7.57 13.47
N GLY A 340 -21.65 -7.80 12.85
CA GLY A 340 -21.40 -9.00 12.05
C GLY A 340 -21.42 -10.29 12.86
N GLY A 341 -20.91 -10.27 14.09
CA GLY A 341 -20.95 -11.43 15.00
C GLY A 341 -22.37 -11.74 15.48
N LEU A 342 -23.10 -10.75 15.96
CA LEU A 342 -24.50 -10.91 16.40
C LEU A 342 -25.41 -11.41 15.27
N LEU A 343 -25.25 -10.85 14.06
CA LEU A 343 -26.01 -11.26 12.89
C LEU A 343 -25.63 -12.66 12.41
N ALA A 344 -24.35 -13.03 12.49
CA ALA A 344 -23.89 -14.36 12.12
C ALA A 344 -24.43 -15.44 13.09
N ASP A 345 -24.48 -15.16 14.39
CA ASP A 345 -25.00 -16.08 15.40
C ASP A 345 -26.52 -16.28 15.29
N SER A 346 -27.27 -15.22 14.97
CA SER A 346 -28.73 -15.27 14.91
C SER A 346 -29.30 -15.71 13.55
N TYR A 347 -28.66 -15.32 12.44
CA TYR A 347 -29.18 -15.54 11.08
C TYR A 347 -28.19 -16.25 10.14
N GLY A 348 -27.02 -16.66 10.64
CA GLY A 348 -25.96 -17.26 9.84
C GLY A 348 -25.12 -16.24 9.06
N LEU A 349 -24.06 -16.73 8.38
CA LEU A 349 -23.07 -15.87 7.73
C LEU A 349 -23.55 -15.22 6.41
N ARG A 350 -24.53 -15.80 5.71
CA ARG A 350 -24.96 -15.31 4.38
C ARG A 350 -25.65 -13.94 4.44
N PRO A 351 -26.62 -13.68 5.34
CA PRO A 351 -27.27 -12.37 5.49
C PRO A 351 -26.30 -11.21 5.71
N VAL A 352 -25.18 -11.45 6.40
CA VAL A 352 -24.14 -10.44 6.66
C VAL A 352 -23.60 -9.82 5.37
N PHE A 353 -23.46 -10.60 4.30
CA PHE A 353 -23.00 -10.09 3.00
C PHE A 353 -24.02 -9.15 2.35
N PHE A 354 -25.32 -9.48 2.41
CA PHE A 354 -26.38 -8.63 1.84
C PHE A 354 -26.58 -7.34 2.62
N ILE A 355 -26.45 -7.40 3.95
CA ILE A 355 -26.50 -6.20 4.81
C ILE A 355 -25.30 -5.31 4.50
N THR A 356 -24.10 -5.87 4.41
CA THR A 356 -22.88 -5.12 4.04
C THR A 356 -23.02 -4.49 2.64
N ALA A 357 -23.57 -5.22 1.68
CA ALA A 357 -23.86 -4.69 0.35
C ALA A 357 -24.85 -3.52 0.39
N SER A 358 -25.90 -3.61 1.20
CA SER A 358 -26.91 -2.55 1.35
C SER A 358 -26.29 -1.28 1.92
N VAL A 359 -25.40 -1.41 2.92
CA VAL A 359 -24.65 -0.27 3.48
C VAL A 359 -23.71 0.36 2.44
N LEU A 360 -23.03 -0.45 1.62
CA LEU A 360 -22.18 0.05 0.53
C LEU A 360 -22.97 0.74 -0.58
N ILE A 361 -24.16 0.24 -0.92
CA ILE A 361 -25.07 0.85 -1.89
C ILE A 361 -25.63 2.18 -1.33
N LEU A 362 -26.00 2.21 -0.05
CA LEU A 362 -26.39 3.46 0.60
C LEU A 362 -25.23 4.47 0.57
N CYS A 363 -24.01 4.03 0.86
CA CYS A 363 -22.80 4.86 0.77
C CYS A 363 -22.58 5.40 -0.65
N PHE A 364 -22.86 4.60 -1.69
CA PHE A 364 -22.84 5.06 -3.07
C PHE A 364 -23.82 6.21 -3.32
N PHE A 365 -25.08 6.09 -2.88
CA PHE A 365 -26.06 7.17 -3.06
C PHE A 365 -25.72 8.42 -2.26
N VAL A 366 -25.25 8.28 -1.01
CA VAL A 366 -24.77 9.42 -0.22
C VAL A 366 -23.58 10.11 -0.91
N THR A 367 -22.63 9.34 -1.46
CA THR A 367 -21.50 9.88 -2.24
C THR A 367 -22.00 10.57 -3.51
N LEU A 368 -23.03 10.03 -4.16
CA LEU A 368 -23.56 10.56 -5.41
C LEU A 368 -24.20 11.94 -5.21
N PHE A 369 -25.06 12.05 -4.20
CA PHE A 369 -25.88 13.24 -3.95
C PHE A 369 -25.24 14.27 -3.03
N CYS A 370 -24.52 13.83 -1.98
CA CYS A 370 -24.04 14.74 -0.95
C CYS A 370 -22.61 15.23 -1.19
N ILE A 371 -21.76 14.47 -1.89
CA ILE A 371 -20.37 14.87 -2.13
C ILE A 371 -20.27 15.70 -3.41
N ARG A 372 -19.72 16.91 -3.30
CA ARG A 372 -19.35 17.77 -4.43
C ARG A 372 -17.83 17.81 -4.53
N GLU A 373 -17.33 17.74 -5.76
CA GLU A 373 -15.90 17.83 -6.05
C GLU A 373 -15.73 18.87 -7.16
N LYS A 374 -15.03 19.98 -6.87
CA LYS A 374 -14.47 20.85 -7.91
C LYS A 374 -13.25 20.13 -8.48
N PHE A 375 -13.41 19.48 -9.62
CA PHE A 375 -12.37 18.65 -10.24
C PHE A 375 -11.82 19.33 -11.49
N GLN A 376 -10.54 19.70 -11.46
CA GLN A 376 -9.81 20.06 -12.67
C GLN A 376 -9.02 18.85 -13.20
N PRO A 377 -9.36 18.32 -14.39
CA PRO A 377 -8.70 17.14 -14.94
C PRO A 377 -7.26 17.40 -15.39
N VAL A 378 -6.31 16.63 -14.84
CA VAL A 378 -4.93 16.58 -15.36
C VAL A 378 -4.90 15.73 -16.63
N SER A 379 -4.39 16.26 -17.75
CA SER A 379 -4.32 15.50 -19.00
C SER A 379 -3.31 14.33 -18.88
N LYS A 380 -3.53 13.26 -19.66
CA LYS A 380 -2.64 12.08 -19.65
C LYS A 380 -1.17 12.43 -19.99
N LYS A 381 -0.95 13.53 -20.74
CA LYS A 381 0.38 13.99 -21.16
C LYS A 381 1.12 14.74 -20.05
N GLU A 382 0.41 15.33 -19.09
CA GLU A 382 0.97 16.11 -17.98
C GLU A 382 1.11 15.27 -16.70
N MET A 383 0.77 13.98 -16.75
CA MET A 383 0.92 13.10 -15.61
C MET A 383 2.40 12.85 -15.30
N LEU A 384 2.85 13.36 -14.15
CA LEU A 384 4.19 13.12 -13.65
C LEU A 384 4.51 11.62 -13.57
N HIS A 385 5.66 11.21 -14.08
CA HIS A 385 6.18 9.87 -13.90
C HIS A 385 6.57 9.61 -12.43
N MET A 386 6.72 8.34 -12.03
CA MET A 386 7.05 7.98 -10.65
C MET A 386 8.27 8.72 -10.09
N ARG A 387 9.32 8.90 -10.91
CA ARG A 387 10.51 9.66 -10.51
C ARG A 387 10.18 11.14 -10.27
N GLU A 388 9.38 11.73 -11.14
CA GLU A 388 8.95 13.12 -11.06
C GLU A 388 8.01 13.37 -9.86
N VAL A 389 7.16 12.40 -9.51
CA VAL A 389 6.36 12.44 -8.28
C VAL A 389 7.28 12.51 -7.06
N VAL A 390 8.32 11.67 -7.00
CA VAL A 390 9.26 11.67 -5.87
C VAL A 390 10.06 12.98 -5.81
N THR A 391 10.50 13.53 -6.94
CA THR A 391 11.22 14.81 -6.99
C THR A 391 10.33 16.02 -6.70
N SER A 392 9.02 15.92 -6.95
CA SER A 392 8.06 16.99 -6.63
C SER A 392 7.68 17.08 -5.15
N LEU A 393 8.08 16.11 -4.33
CA LEU A 393 7.85 16.14 -2.89
C LEU A 393 8.79 17.15 -2.23
N LYS A 394 8.25 17.99 -1.35
CA LYS A 394 9.06 18.92 -0.53
C LYS A 394 10.16 18.19 0.25
N ASN A 395 9.82 17.03 0.79
CA ASN A 395 10.76 16.18 1.52
C ASN A 395 10.47 14.68 1.29
N PRO A 396 11.08 14.05 0.27
CA PRO A 396 10.80 12.66 -0.09
C PRO A 396 11.23 11.66 0.99
N LYS A 397 12.30 11.96 1.75
CA LYS A 397 12.76 11.12 2.87
C LYS A 397 11.73 11.09 4.00
N LEU A 398 11.20 12.26 4.36
CA LEU A 398 10.13 12.38 5.36
C LEU A 398 8.88 11.60 4.94
N VAL A 399 8.44 11.76 3.69
CA VAL A 399 7.26 11.05 3.16
C VAL A 399 7.44 9.53 3.20
N LEU A 400 8.61 9.02 2.80
CA LEU A 400 8.93 7.60 2.94
C LEU A 400 8.91 7.17 4.42
N SER A 401 9.46 7.99 5.31
CA SER A 401 9.44 7.74 6.76
C SER A 401 8.01 7.59 7.28
N LEU A 402 7.08 8.43 6.82
CA LEU A 402 5.66 8.42 7.18
C LEU A 402 4.93 7.17 6.66
N PHE A 403 5.28 6.67 5.47
CA PHE A 403 4.77 5.39 4.98
C PHE A 403 5.22 4.23 5.87
N VAL A 404 6.49 4.22 6.27
CA VAL A 404 7.03 3.24 7.21
C VAL A 404 6.38 3.38 8.60
N THR A 405 6.14 4.62 9.08
CA THR A 405 5.39 4.85 10.32
C THR A 405 4.02 4.18 10.26
N THR A 406 3.27 4.39 9.17
CA THR A 406 1.96 3.77 8.96
C THR A 406 2.04 2.25 8.98
N LEU A 407 3.03 1.67 8.30
CA LEU A 407 3.24 0.22 8.32
C LEU A 407 3.44 -0.28 9.76
N ILE A 408 4.27 0.41 10.56
CA ILE A 408 4.60 0.00 11.93
C ILE A 408 3.40 0.15 12.87
N ILE A 409 2.65 1.24 12.76
CA ILE A 409 1.37 1.42 13.48
C ILE A 409 0.47 0.21 13.22
N GLN A 410 0.31 -0.17 11.96
CA GLN A 410 -0.55 -1.31 11.59
C GLN A 410 0.03 -2.66 12.00
N VAL A 411 1.36 -2.81 11.99
CA VAL A 411 2.03 -4.00 12.53
C VAL A 411 1.73 -4.14 14.02
N ALA A 412 1.84 -3.06 14.78
CA ALA A 412 1.61 -3.03 16.21
C ALA A 412 0.14 -3.29 16.56
N THR A 413 -0.80 -2.59 15.91
CA THR A 413 -2.23 -2.79 16.14
C THR A 413 -2.67 -4.20 15.74
N GLY A 414 -2.16 -4.71 14.61
CA GLY A 414 -2.53 -6.03 14.11
C GLY A 414 -1.85 -7.21 14.81
N SER A 415 -0.75 -7.01 15.53
CA SER A 415 -0.04 -8.11 16.20
C SER A 415 -0.88 -8.77 17.28
N ILE A 416 -1.66 -7.96 18.02
CA ILE A 416 -2.46 -8.38 19.17
C ILE A 416 -3.80 -8.99 18.73
N ALA A 417 -4.40 -8.50 17.64
CA ALA A 417 -5.72 -8.93 17.17
C ALA A 417 -5.95 -10.47 17.08
N PRO A 418 -5.07 -11.28 16.45
CA PRO A 418 -5.31 -12.72 16.28
C PRO A 418 -5.07 -13.56 17.54
N ILE A 419 -4.53 -12.97 18.61
CA ILE A 419 -4.23 -13.66 19.87
C ILE A 419 -5.09 -13.15 21.03
N LEU A 420 -5.83 -12.06 20.83
CA LEU A 420 -6.58 -11.38 21.88
C LEU A 420 -7.55 -12.30 22.62
N THR A 421 -8.35 -13.10 21.91
CA THR A 421 -9.31 -14.02 22.54
C THR A 421 -8.63 -15.09 23.38
N LEU A 422 -7.50 -15.61 22.91
CA LEU A 422 -6.72 -16.61 23.65
C LEU A 422 -6.04 -15.99 24.86
N TYR A 423 -5.54 -14.77 24.74
CA TYR A 423 -4.95 -14.04 25.86
C TYR A 423 -5.98 -13.69 26.93
N VAL A 424 -7.19 -13.27 26.53
CA VAL A 424 -8.30 -13.05 27.48
C VAL A 424 -8.70 -14.35 28.18
N ARG A 425 -8.70 -15.49 27.48
CA ARG A 425 -8.95 -16.80 28.11
C ARG A 425 -7.89 -17.13 29.16
N GLU A 426 -6.62 -16.88 28.89
CA GLU A 426 -5.52 -17.09 29.84
C GLU A 426 -5.68 -16.20 31.09
N LEU A 427 -6.10 -14.95 30.93
CA LEU A 427 -6.28 -14.00 32.03
C LEU A 427 -7.57 -14.24 32.85
N ALA A 428 -8.66 -14.65 32.20
CA ALA A 428 -9.97 -14.80 32.83
C ALA A 428 -10.23 -16.21 33.38
N GLY A 429 -9.49 -17.22 32.90
CA GLY A 429 -9.78 -18.63 33.15
C GLY A 429 -10.94 -19.17 32.31
N ASN A 430 -11.47 -20.34 32.69
CA ASN A 430 -12.61 -21.00 32.00
C ASN A 430 -13.95 -20.36 32.38
N VAL A 431 -14.16 -19.10 31.98
CA VAL A 431 -15.46 -18.43 32.08
C VAL A 431 -16.30 -18.73 30.85
N SER A 432 -17.62 -18.92 31.02
CA SER A 432 -18.56 -19.20 29.91
C SER A 432 -18.61 -18.09 28.85
N ASN A 433 -18.21 -16.86 29.19
CA ASN A 433 -18.39 -15.65 28.35
C ASN A 433 -17.08 -15.11 27.74
N VAL A 434 -16.02 -15.91 27.59
CA VAL A 434 -14.71 -15.45 27.06
C VAL A 434 -14.83 -14.74 25.70
N ALA A 435 -15.68 -15.23 24.79
CA ALA A 435 -15.87 -14.61 23.47
C ALA A 435 -16.46 -13.20 23.57
N PHE A 436 -17.46 -13.01 24.44
CA PHE A 436 -18.09 -11.71 24.69
C PHE A 436 -17.10 -10.72 25.31
N ILE A 437 -16.36 -11.13 26.35
CA ILE A 437 -15.34 -10.29 26.99
C ILE A 437 -14.24 -9.91 26.00
N SER A 438 -13.81 -10.85 25.16
CA SER A 438 -12.81 -10.60 24.11
C SER A 438 -13.32 -9.60 23.06
N GLY A 439 -14.60 -9.71 22.67
CA GLY A 439 -15.25 -8.78 21.77
C GLY A 439 -15.32 -7.36 22.34
N MET A 440 -15.66 -7.22 23.63
CA MET A 440 -15.64 -5.93 24.31
C MET A 440 -14.22 -5.34 24.35
N ILE A 441 -13.23 -6.10 24.78
CA ILE A 441 -11.83 -5.62 24.86
C ILE A 441 -11.27 -5.27 23.47
N ALA A 442 -11.67 -6.00 22.41
CA ALA A 442 -11.30 -5.67 21.03
C ALA A 442 -11.88 -4.33 20.56
N SER A 443 -13.08 -3.99 21.06
CA SER A 443 -13.88 -2.83 20.69
C SER A 443 -13.48 -1.55 21.43
N VAL A 444 -13.04 -1.67 22.68
CA VAL A 444 -12.66 -0.56 23.57
C VAL A 444 -11.68 0.46 22.96
N PRO A 445 -10.59 0.07 22.24
CA PRO A 445 -9.73 1.02 21.54
C PRO A 445 -10.48 1.91 20.54
N GLY A 446 -11.49 1.35 19.88
CA GLY A 446 -12.30 2.09 18.91
C GLY A 446 -13.12 3.20 19.57
N VAL A 447 -13.68 2.93 20.75
CA VAL A 447 -14.41 3.95 21.53
C VAL A 447 -13.47 5.09 21.94
N ALA A 448 -12.27 4.77 22.42
CA ALA A 448 -11.30 5.78 22.83
C ALA A 448 -10.83 6.65 21.64
N ALA A 449 -10.50 6.02 20.52
CA ALA A 449 -10.10 6.71 19.30
C ALA A 449 -11.22 7.60 18.73
N LEU A 450 -12.49 7.17 18.81
CA LEU A 450 -13.65 7.96 18.39
C LEU A 450 -13.76 9.26 19.19
N LEU A 451 -13.47 9.23 20.50
CA LEU A 451 -13.50 10.39 21.37
C LEU A 451 -12.26 11.29 21.22
N SER A 452 -11.08 10.71 20.97
CA SER A 452 -9.82 11.44 20.96
C SER A 452 -9.44 12.01 19.58
N ALA A 453 -9.75 11.33 18.48
CA ALA A 453 -9.20 11.64 17.15
C ALA A 453 -9.48 13.08 16.68
N PRO A 454 -10.72 13.63 16.75
CA PRO A 454 -10.97 15.02 16.31
C PRO A 454 -10.29 16.06 17.22
N ARG A 455 -10.24 15.80 18.53
CA ARG A 455 -9.67 16.72 19.52
C ARG A 455 -8.15 16.78 19.41
N LEU A 456 -7.50 15.62 19.29
CA LEU A 456 -6.05 15.51 19.12
C LEU A 456 -5.62 15.97 17.71
N GLY A 457 -6.45 15.76 16.68
CA GLY A 457 -6.26 16.34 15.36
C GLY A 457 -6.26 17.87 15.39
N LYS A 458 -7.27 18.48 16.03
CA LYS A 458 -7.34 19.94 16.22
C LYS A 458 -6.18 20.48 17.05
N LEU A 459 -5.72 19.73 18.05
CA LEU A 459 -4.53 20.10 18.82
C LEU A 459 -3.28 20.07 17.93
N GLY A 460 -3.14 19.04 17.08
CA GLY A 460 -2.07 18.93 16.10
C GLY A 460 -2.02 20.08 15.10
N ASP A 461 -3.16 20.60 14.69
CA ASP A 461 -3.22 21.80 13.85
C ASP A 461 -2.65 23.04 14.55
N ARG A 462 -2.75 23.13 15.90
CA ARG A 462 -2.24 24.26 16.68
C ARG A 462 -0.77 24.14 17.07
N ILE A 463 -0.34 22.97 17.56
CA ILE A 463 1.00 22.78 18.12
C ILE A 463 1.97 22.10 17.15
N GLY A 464 1.47 21.62 16.01
CA GLY A 464 2.19 20.87 14.99
C GLY A 464 1.84 19.37 15.02
N PRO A 465 1.49 18.75 13.87
CA PRO A 465 1.14 17.32 13.80
C PRO A 465 2.33 16.40 14.11
N GLU A 466 3.57 16.86 13.91
CA GLU A 466 4.78 16.12 14.27
C GLU A 466 4.88 15.88 15.78
N LYS A 467 4.61 16.91 16.60
CA LYS A 467 4.65 16.81 18.05
C LYS A 467 3.59 15.80 18.52
N ILE A 468 2.38 15.89 17.98
CA ILE A 468 1.31 14.93 18.27
C ILE A 468 1.72 13.51 17.90
N LEU A 469 2.30 13.30 16.70
CA LEU A 469 2.75 12.00 16.25
C LEU A 469 3.81 11.40 17.20
N ILE A 470 4.83 12.18 17.57
CA ILE A 470 5.91 11.72 18.44
C ILE A 470 5.40 11.44 19.86
N THR A 471 4.63 12.37 20.44
CA THR A 471 4.06 12.18 21.78
C THR A 471 3.13 10.96 21.82
N ALA A 472 2.29 10.76 20.81
CA ALA A 472 1.41 9.60 20.72
C ALA A 472 2.18 8.28 20.53
N LEU A 473 3.29 8.28 19.78
CA LEU A 473 4.16 7.10 19.64
C LEU A 473 4.86 6.75 20.96
N ILE A 474 5.44 7.74 21.65
CA ILE A 474 6.07 7.53 22.97
C ILE A 474 5.04 7.01 23.96
N PHE A 475 3.87 7.65 24.03
CA PHE A 475 2.79 7.24 24.91
C PHE A 475 2.30 5.82 24.58
N SER A 476 2.22 5.46 23.30
CA SER A 476 1.88 4.09 22.87
C SER A 476 2.91 3.06 23.35
N VAL A 477 4.22 3.35 23.26
CA VAL A 477 5.28 2.49 23.80
C VAL A 477 5.14 2.34 25.31
N LEU A 478 4.96 3.45 26.03
CA LEU A 478 4.79 3.45 27.48
C LEU A 478 3.57 2.65 27.95
N LEU A 479 2.51 2.58 27.14
CA LEU A 479 1.32 1.77 27.42
C LEU A 479 1.48 0.30 27.04
N LEU A 480 2.24 -0.01 25.99
CA LEU A 480 2.48 -1.39 25.56
C LEU A 480 3.35 -2.18 26.55
N ILE A 481 4.27 -1.52 27.27
CA ILE A 481 5.11 -2.15 28.31
C ILE A 481 4.27 -2.75 29.45
N PRO A 482 3.43 -1.99 30.20
CA PRO A 482 2.59 -2.57 31.25
C PRO A 482 1.53 -3.53 30.70
N MET A 483 1.15 -3.39 29.42
CA MET A 483 0.19 -4.30 28.77
C MET A 483 0.69 -5.74 28.69
N SER A 484 2.01 -5.98 28.72
CA SER A 484 2.55 -7.34 28.73
C SER A 484 2.51 -8.01 30.12
N TYR A 485 2.29 -7.24 31.18
CA TYR A 485 2.27 -7.71 32.58
C TYR A 485 0.87 -7.77 33.20
N VAL A 486 -0.17 -7.50 32.41
CA VAL A 486 -1.55 -7.56 32.91
C VAL A 486 -1.90 -8.96 33.42
N GLN A 487 -2.66 -8.98 34.51
CA GLN A 487 -3.11 -10.21 35.17
C GLN A 487 -4.61 -10.41 35.04
N THR A 488 -5.36 -9.35 34.69
CA THR A 488 -6.82 -9.42 34.54
C THR A 488 -7.30 -8.84 33.20
N PRO A 489 -8.43 -9.32 32.66
CA PRO A 489 -9.03 -8.75 31.45
C PRO A 489 -9.39 -7.27 31.59
N LEU A 490 -9.73 -6.80 32.79
CA LEU A 490 -10.05 -5.39 33.05
C LEU A 490 -8.82 -4.49 32.90
N GLN A 491 -7.67 -4.90 33.45
CA GLN A 491 -6.41 -4.17 33.26
C GLN A 491 -6.04 -4.07 31.77
N LEU A 492 -6.20 -5.19 31.03
CA LEU A 492 -6.01 -5.20 29.58
C LEU A 492 -6.96 -4.22 28.88
N GLY A 493 -8.24 -4.23 29.26
CA GLY A 493 -9.25 -3.31 28.74
C GLY A 493 -8.89 -1.83 28.94
N ILE A 494 -8.49 -1.44 30.15
CA ILE A 494 -8.09 -0.06 30.48
C ILE A 494 -6.87 0.37 29.65
N LEU A 495 -5.83 -0.46 29.59
CA LEU A 495 -4.64 -0.13 28.78
C LEU A 495 -4.95 -0.07 27.28
N ARG A 496 -5.86 -0.92 26.79
CA ARG A 496 -6.35 -0.87 25.41
C ARG A 496 -7.19 0.37 25.13
N PHE A 497 -7.96 0.87 26.10
CA PHE A 497 -8.68 2.14 25.99
C PHE A 497 -7.68 3.29 25.82
N LEU A 498 -6.70 3.40 26.72
CA LEU A 498 -5.68 4.44 26.64
C LEU A 498 -4.86 4.36 25.34
N LEU A 499 -4.51 3.15 24.89
CA LEU A 499 -3.80 2.95 23.63
C LEU A 499 -4.66 3.36 22.43
N GLY A 500 -5.97 3.09 22.47
CA GLY A 500 -6.91 3.54 21.45
C GLY A 500 -6.98 5.06 21.33
N ALA A 501 -6.92 5.78 22.47
CA ALA A 501 -6.87 7.24 22.45
C ALA A 501 -5.63 7.77 21.70
N ALA A 502 -4.48 7.11 21.85
CA ALA A 502 -3.25 7.41 21.13
C ALA A 502 -3.33 7.04 19.64
N ASP A 503 -3.83 5.84 19.33
CA ASP A 503 -4.01 5.34 17.95
C ASP A 503 -4.93 6.27 17.12
N GLY A 504 -5.96 6.83 17.78
CA GLY A 504 -6.84 7.85 17.21
C GLY A 504 -6.12 9.11 16.72
N ALA A 505 -4.93 9.43 17.24
CA ALA A 505 -4.12 10.57 16.82
C ALA A 505 -3.00 10.21 15.82
N LEU A 506 -2.49 8.98 15.87
CA LEU A 506 -1.34 8.54 15.08
C LEU A 506 -1.60 8.60 13.57
N LEU A 507 -2.66 7.94 13.08
CA LEU A 507 -2.97 7.92 11.66
C LEU A 507 -3.36 9.30 11.10
N PRO A 508 -4.21 10.10 11.77
CA PRO A 508 -4.47 11.47 11.32
C PRO A 508 -3.22 12.34 11.25
N ALA A 509 -2.34 12.29 12.25
CA ALA A 509 -1.11 13.07 12.25
C ALA A 509 -0.20 12.71 11.07
N VAL A 510 -0.05 11.40 10.76
CA VAL A 510 0.67 10.96 9.57
C VAL A 510 0.02 11.47 8.29
N GLN A 511 -1.31 11.37 8.19
CA GLN A 511 -2.05 11.83 7.01
C GLN A 511 -1.90 13.34 6.82
N THR A 512 -2.01 14.15 7.87
CA THR A 512 -1.78 15.60 7.82
C THR A 512 -0.36 15.94 7.36
N LEU A 513 0.65 15.21 7.86
CA LEU A 513 2.03 15.42 7.42
C LEU A 513 2.25 15.06 5.96
N LEU A 514 1.56 14.04 5.45
CA LEU A 514 1.56 13.74 4.02
C LEU A 514 0.93 14.86 3.20
N VAL A 515 -0.14 15.50 3.68
CA VAL A 515 -0.73 16.69 3.03
C VAL A 515 0.27 17.85 2.99
N TYR A 516 0.97 18.13 4.08
CA TYR A 516 1.93 19.25 4.14
C TYR A 516 3.14 19.06 3.22
N ASN A 517 3.48 17.82 2.91
CA ASN A 517 4.63 17.45 2.09
C ASN A 517 4.27 17.04 0.65
N SER A 518 3.00 17.12 0.25
CA SER A 518 2.54 16.80 -1.11
C SER A 518 1.72 17.94 -1.72
N SER A 519 1.75 18.06 -3.04
CA SER A 519 0.86 18.99 -3.76
C SER A 519 -0.50 18.34 -4.01
N ASN A 520 -1.53 19.17 -4.24
CA ASN A 520 -2.89 18.71 -4.53
C ASN A 520 -2.95 17.78 -5.77
N GLN A 521 -2.02 17.97 -6.72
CA GLN A 521 -1.90 17.18 -7.94
C GLN A 521 -1.42 15.73 -7.72
N ILE A 522 -0.61 15.48 -6.68
CA ILE A 522 -0.05 14.13 -6.40
C ILE A 522 -0.60 13.50 -5.12
N ALA A 523 -1.44 14.21 -4.37
CA ALA A 523 -1.99 13.76 -3.09
C ALA A 523 -2.63 12.36 -3.20
N GLY A 524 -3.42 12.08 -4.26
CA GLY A 524 -4.08 10.79 -4.45
C GLY A 524 -3.12 9.61 -4.53
N ARG A 525 -2.02 9.77 -5.27
CA ARG A 525 -0.94 8.77 -5.32
C ARG A 525 -0.26 8.58 -3.97
N ILE A 526 0.07 9.68 -3.27
CA ILE A 526 0.73 9.62 -1.96
C ILE A 526 -0.14 8.89 -0.92
N PHE A 527 -1.43 9.22 -0.84
CA PHE A 527 -2.37 8.51 0.04
C PHE A 527 -2.55 7.04 -0.36
N SER A 528 -2.50 6.74 -1.66
CA SER A 528 -2.59 5.37 -2.17
C SER A 528 -1.34 4.55 -1.86
N TYR A 529 -0.15 5.12 -1.95
CA TYR A 529 1.09 4.48 -1.49
C TYR A 529 1.05 4.24 0.02
N ASN A 530 0.63 5.25 0.80
CA ASN A 530 0.48 5.07 2.24
C ASN A 530 -0.51 3.93 2.57
N GLN A 531 -1.59 3.79 1.81
CA GLN A 531 -2.53 2.67 1.96
C GLN A 531 -1.88 1.31 1.65
N SER A 532 -0.99 1.21 0.65
CA SER A 532 -0.23 -0.03 0.41
C SER A 532 0.63 -0.40 1.62
N PHE A 533 1.33 0.56 2.24
CA PHE A 533 2.11 0.31 3.46
C PHE A 533 1.22 -0.10 4.64
N ARG A 534 0.04 0.53 4.79
CA ARG A 534 -0.99 0.14 5.75
C ARG A 534 -1.45 -1.30 5.55
N ASP A 535 -1.72 -1.69 4.31
CA ASP A 535 -2.16 -3.04 3.95
C ASP A 535 -1.05 -4.07 4.21
N ILE A 536 0.21 -3.74 3.89
CA ILE A 536 1.37 -4.57 4.24
C ILE A 536 1.47 -4.72 5.76
N GLY A 537 1.30 -3.64 6.54
CA GLY A 537 1.29 -3.71 8.00
C GLY A 537 0.13 -4.54 8.56
N ASN A 538 -1.07 -4.40 8.00
CA ASN A 538 -2.23 -5.26 8.30
C ASN A 538 -2.00 -6.74 7.97
N VAL A 539 -1.02 -7.00 7.11
CA VAL A 539 -0.62 -8.37 6.78
C VAL A 539 0.49 -8.86 7.71
N THR A 540 1.48 -8.01 8.02
CA THR A 540 2.72 -8.27 8.77
C THR A 540 2.57 -8.21 10.30
N GLY A 541 1.64 -7.43 10.84
CA GLY A 541 1.34 -7.41 12.27
C GLY A 541 0.58 -8.66 12.70
N PRO A 542 -0.60 -8.90 12.10
CA PRO A 542 -1.30 -10.13 12.24
C PRO A 542 -0.55 -11.30 11.67
N LEU A 543 0.66 -11.14 11.06
CA LEU A 543 1.99 -11.90 10.89
C LEU A 543 3.00 -12.38 11.97
N MET A 544 3.49 -11.39 12.70
CA MET A 544 4.40 -11.44 13.80
C MET A 544 3.75 -11.91 15.09
N GLY A 545 2.68 -11.26 15.58
CA GLY A 545 2.17 -11.54 16.93
C GLY A 545 1.70 -12.97 17.26
N ALA A 546 1.17 -13.74 16.31
CA ALA A 546 0.78 -15.15 16.49
C ALA A 546 1.97 -16.09 16.26
N ALA A 547 2.99 -15.69 15.49
CA ALA A 547 4.24 -16.44 15.43
C ALA A 547 5.00 -16.30 16.76
N ILE A 548 5.14 -15.07 17.28
CA ILE A 548 5.78 -14.81 18.58
C ILE A 548 4.97 -15.45 19.71
N SER A 549 3.64 -15.28 19.71
CA SER A 549 2.77 -15.86 20.73
C SER A 549 2.79 -17.38 20.75
N ALA A 550 2.85 -18.04 19.59
CA ALA A 550 2.95 -19.49 19.54
C ALA A 550 4.28 -19.96 20.16
N ASN A 551 5.39 -19.28 19.86
CA ASN A 551 6.73 -19.68 20.31
C ASN A 551 7.06 -19.33 21.75
N TYR A 552 6.64 -18.16 22.21
CA TYR A 552 7.14 -17.53 23.43
C TYR A 552 6.02 -17.08 24.38
N GLY A 553 4.77 -17.42 24.06
CA GLY A 553 3.60 -17.05 24.85
C GLY A 553 3.04 -15.67 24.50
N PHE A 554 1.81 -15.40 24.96
CA PHE A 554 1.05 -14.20 24.60
C PHE A 554 1.73 -12.90 25.02
N ARG A 555 2.34 -12.89 26.21
CA ARG A 555 3.09 -11.73 26.73
C ARG A 555 4.30 -11.38 25.84
N ALA A 556 5.01 -12.37 25.34
CA ALA A 556 6.15 -12.16 24.43
C ALA A 556 5.72 -11.51 23.11
N SER A 557 4.50 -11.75 22.62
CA SER A 557 3.97 -11.05 21.45
C SER A 557 3.80 -9.55 21.69
N ILE A 558 3.42 -9.15 22.91
CA ILE A 558 3.29 -7.75 23.28
C ILE A 558 4.69 -7.13 23.39
N HIS A 559 5.66 -7.83 24.00
CA HIS A 559 7.06 -7.39 24.01
C HIS A 559 7.68 -7.26 22.61
N GLY A 560 7.42 -8.20 21.70
CA GLY A 560 7.86 -8.10 20.32
C GLY A 560 7.25 -6.91 19.58
N THR A 561 6.04 -6.50 19.98
CA THR A 561 5.40 -5.28 19.47
C THR A 561 6.10 -4.03 20.00
N VAL A 562 6.41 -3.99 21.31
CA VAL A 562 7.23 -2.92 21.91
C VAL A 562 8.56 -2.80 21.18
N TYR A 563 9.25 -3.91 20.95
CA TYR A 563 10.54 -3.93 20.26
C TYR A 563 10.46 -3.31 18.86
N VAL A 564 9.45 -3.67 18.06
CA VAL A 564 9.28 -3.08 16.71
C VAL A 564 9.01 -1.58 16.76
N VAL A 565 8.23 -1.10 17.73
CA VAL A 565 7.92 0.33 17.87
C VAL A 565 9.12 1.11 18.44
N VAL A 566 9.95 0.50 19.29
CA VAL A 566 11.14 1.12 19.91
C VAL A 566 12.37 1.11 18.99
N GLU A 567 12.57 0.05 18.21
CA GLU A 567 13.65 0.00 17.21
C GLU A 567 13.39 0.94 16.03
N TYR A 568 12.13 1.32 15.80
CA TYR A 568 11.77 2.21 14.71
C TYR A 568 12.50 3.57 14.76
N PRO A 569 12.53 4.31 15.89
CA PRO A 569 13.34 5.51 16.03
C PRO A 569 14.85 5.31 15.79
N ARG A 570 15.43 4.14 16.07
CA ARG A 570 16.88 3.88 15.90
C ARG A 570 17.35 3.92 14.46
N TYR A 571 16.48 3.58 13.51
CA TYR A 571 16.76 3.67 12.07
C TYR A 571 16.36 5.02 11.46
N ARG A 572 16.01 6.01 12.31
CA ARG A 572 15.43 7.29 11.93
C ARG A 572 16.38 8.43 12.29
N THR A 573 17.53 8.52 11.61
CA THR A 573 18.45 9.67 11.73
C THR A 573 17.84 10.99 11.23
N ASP A 574 16.73 10.94 10.49
CA ASP A 574 16.20 12.10 9.74
C ASP A 574 15.12 12.93 10.49
N PHE A 575 14.64 12.49 11.66
CA PHE A 575 13.81 13.35 12.54
C PHE A 575 14.64 14.16 13.54
N SER A 576 15.87 13.69 13.81
CA SER A 576 16.82 14.36 14.69
C SER A 576 17.13 15.78 14.21
N PRO A 577 17.40 16.05 12.92
CA PRO A 577 17.61 17.41 12.46
C PRO A 577 16.30 18.21 12.36
N PHE A 578 15.12 17.71 12.70
CA PHE A 578 13.90 18.55 12.72
C PHE A 578 13.56 19.03 14.14
N ILE A 579 13.83 18.20 15.15
CA ILE A 579 13.80 18.65 16.55
C ILE A 579 15.05 19.48 16.87
N LEU A 580 16.22 19.08 16.35
CA LEU A 580 17.44 19.87 16.46
C LEU A 580 17.43 21.07 15.52
N ALA A 581 17.03 21.01 14.24
CA ALA A 581 16.97 22.25 13.44
C ALA A 581 15.83 23.19 13.85
N LYS A 582 14.84 22.79 14.67
CA LYS A 582 13.90 23.76 15.26
C LYS A 582 14.39 24.30 16.61
N ALA A 583 15.30 23.59 17.28
CA ALA A 583 16.05 24.09 18.44
C ALA A 583 17.29 24.90 18.02
N GLU A 584 17.88 24.61 16.87
CA GLU A 584 18.98 25.32 16.21
C GLU A 584 18.44 26.45 15.31
N ASN A 585 17.28 26.37 14.66
CA ASN A 585 16.65 27.55 14.01
C ASN A 585 16.05 28.54 15.02
N GLN A 586 16.04 28.23 16.33
CA GLN A 586 15.86 29.25 17.36
C GLN A 586 17.19 29.86 17.84
N LEU A 587 18.32 29.36 17.35
CA LEU A 587 19.68 29.76 17.76
C LEU A 587 20.64 30.05 16.57
N SER A 588 20.21 29.90 15.33
CA SER A 588 21.03 30.04 14.11
C SER A 588 20.17 30.40 12.90
N PHE A 589 19.50 31.56 12.96
CA PHE A 589 19.14 32.30 11.74
C PHE A 589 20.33 33.18 11.38
N SER A 590 21.27 32.63 10.63
CA SER A 590 22.28 33.39 9.92
C SER A 590 22.78 32.56 8.72
N LEU A 591 22.56 33.12 7.53
CA LEU A 591 23.25 32.88 6.25
C LEU A 591 22.70 31.81 5.27
N LYS A 592 21.96 32.36 4.29
CA LYS A 592 21.93 32.16 2.82
C LYS A 592 21.67 30.77 2.21
N PRO A 593 20.74 30.70 1.24
CA PRO A 593 20.83 29.81 0.09
C PRO A 593 20.87 30.61 -1.23
N HIS A 594 22.02 30.62 -1.90
CA HIS A 594 22.09 30.96 -3.32
C HIS A 594 21.81 29.71 -4.18
N GLN A 595 21.21 29.97 -5.35
CA GLN A 595 21.01 29.10 -6.52
C GLN A 595 19.78 28.19 -6.53
N LEU A 596 18.69 28.70 -7.11
CA LEU A 596 17.79 27.98 -8.03
C LEU A 596 17.01 29.01 -8.87
N LYS A 597 17.62 29.43 -10.00
CA LYS A 597 16.94 30.23 -11.05
C LYS A 597 15.85 29.37 -11.70
N GLY A 598 14.62 29.89 -11.75
CA GLY A 598 13.58 29.42 -12.68
C GLY A 598 12.31 28.82 -12.07
N ARG A 599 11.67 29.51 -11.11
CA ARG A 599 10.22 29.59 -10.86
C ARG A 599 10.03 30.40 -9.58
N ILE A 600 9.79 31.70 -9.74
CA ILE A 600 9.59 32.64 -8.64
C ILE A 600 8.34 32.21 -7.87
N VAL A 601 8.51 31.96 -6.58
CA VAL A 601 7.43 31.81 -5.62
C VAL A 601 7.14 33.24 -5.17
N MET A 602 5.98 33.79 -5.55
CA MET A 602 5.54 35.11 -5.08
C MET A 602 5.53 35.11 -3.55
N THR A 603 6.40 35.91 -2.93
CA THR A 603 6.50 36.01 -1.47
C THR A 603 5.90 37.34 -1.07
N MET A 604 4.69 37.31 -0.52
CA MET A 604 3.97 38.50 -0.03
C MET A 604 3.96 38.50 1.50
N TYR A 605 3.97 39.69 2.10
CA TYR A 605 4.06 39.91 3.55
C TYR A 605 2.81 40.60 4.07
N ALA A 606 2.46 40.37 5.34
CA ALA A 606 1.23 40.91 5.92
C ALA A 606 1.35 42.40 6.30
N THR A 607 2.57 42.88 6.53
CA THR A 607 2.86 44.28 6.83
C THR A 607 3.87 44.84 5.84
N LEU A 608 3.85 46.16 5.66
CA LEU A 608 4.78 46.87 4.79
C LEU A 608 6.21 46.82 5.34
N GLU A 609 6.36 46.93 6.67
CA GLU A 609 7.65 46.83 7.37
C GLU A 609 8.32 45.46 7.14
N GLU A 610 7.57 44.36 7.28
CA GLU A 610 8.09 43.01 7.01
C GLU A 610 8.53 42.83 5.56
N ALA A 611 7.80 43.46 4.61
CA ALA A 611 8.17 43.43 3.20
C ALA A 611 9.45 44.22 2.92
N ILE A 612 9.60 45.40 3.53
CA ILE A 612 10.79 46.27 3.39
C ILE A 612 12.04 45.58 3.94
N ASP A 613 11.94 44.97 5.12
CA ASP A 613 13.05 44.25 5.73
C ASP A 613 13.51 43.06 4.88
N ALA A 614 12.55 42.29 4.36
CA ALA A 614 12.85 41.17 3.47
C ALA A 614 13.51 41.63 2.15
N ALA A 615 12.99 42.70 1.54
CA ALA A 615 13.54 43.27 0.31
C ALA A 615 14.96 43.81 0.51
N ARG A 616 15.24 44.43 1.67
CA ARG A 616 16.57 44.91 2.06
C ARG A 616 17.57 43.75 2.15
N GLU A 617 17.18 42.65 2.80
CA GLU A 617 18.01 41.44 2.89
C GLU A 617 18.29 40.83 1.51
N GLU A 618 17.29 40.81 0.61
CA GLU A 618 17.42 40.29 -0.74
C GLU A 618 18.37 41.13 -1.60
N PHE A 619 18.23 42.46 -1.56
CA PHE A 619 19.12 43.39 -2.27
C PHE A 619 20.59 43.22 -1.86
N LEU A 620 20.87 43.09 -0.55
CA LEU A 620 22.22 42.84 -0.03
C LEU A 620 22.73 41.44 -0.36
N ALA A 621 21.83 40.45 -0.47
CA ALA A 621 22.19 39.10 -0.86
C ALA A 621 22.65 39.04 -2.32
N ASP A 622 21.99 39.78 -3.21
CA ASP A 622 22.26 39.84 -4.64
C ASP A 622 23.40 40.79 -5.03
N ASN A 623 23.78 41.72 -4.14
CA ASN A 623 24.93 42.60 -4.29
C ASN A 623 26.03 42.34 -3.24
N PRO A 624 26.70 41.16 -3.26
CA PRO A 624 27.60 40.69 -2.19
C PRO A 624 28.94 41.46 -2.04
N GLY A 625 29.08 42.64 -2.63
CA GLY A 625 30.25 43.52 -2.51
C GLY A 625 29.93 44.94 -2.02
N ILE A 626 28.68 45.19 -1.64
CA ILE A 626 28.18 46.46 -1.12
C ILE A 626 27.85 46.25 0.35
N ASP A 627 28.50 46.99 1.25
CA ASP A 627 28.09 47.04 2.66
C ASP A 627 26.81 47.87 2.79
N ALA A 628 25.96 47.58 3.77
CA ALA A 628 24.67 48.25 3.92
C ALA A 628 24.80 49.79 4.04
N GLU A 629 25.88 50.28 4.64
CA GLU A 629 26.19 51.72 4.75
C GLU A 629 26.67 52.36 3.43
N ASP A 630 27.09 51.55 2.45
CA ASP A 630 27.58 51.96 1.13
C ASP A 630 26.59 51.60 0.00
N ALA A 631 25.39 51.13 0.35
CA ALA A 631 24.36 50.76 -0.61
C ALA A 631 23.85 51.99 -1.36
N ASN A 632 23.85 51.91 -2.69
CA ASN A 632 23.33 52.96 -3.55
C ASN A 632 22.02 52.49 -4.18
N VAL A 633 20.92 52.77 -3.49
CA VAL A 633 19.57 52.46 -3.93
C VAL A 633 19.03 53.64 -4.73
N GLN A 634 18.69 53.38 -5.97
CA GLN A 634 18.11 54.40 -6.87
C GLN A 634 16.59 54.29 -6.93
N GLN A 635 16.02 53.13 -6.61
CA GLN A 635 14.60 52.88 -6.77
C GLN A 635 14.04 52.00 -5.65
N PHE A 636 12.88 52.38 -5.13
CA PHE A 636 12.06 51.61 -4.22
C PHE A 636 10.72 51.33 -4.89
N ASN A 637 10.46 50.04 -5.14
CA ASN A 637 9.22 49.58 -5.74
C ASN A 637 8.40 48.84 -4.71
N ALA A 638 7.10 49.07 -4.70
CA ALA A 638 6.20 48.43 -3.76
C ALA A 638 4.85 48.19 -4.42
N GLN A 639 4.25 47.05 -4.12
CA GLN A 639 2.93 46.68 -4.59
C GLN A 639 2.06 46.25 -3.42
N LYS A 640 0.84 46.78 -3.37
CA LYS A 640 -0.19 46.40 -2.41
C LYS A 640 -1.13 45.41 -3.09
N TYR A 641 -1.42 44.31 -2.41
CA TYR A 641 -2.35 43.29 -2.87
C TYR A 641 -3.56 43.24 -1.93
N VAL A 642 -4.75 43.32 -2.51
CA VAL A 642 -6.02 43.14 -1.79
C VAL A 642 -6.60 41.78 -2.18
N LEU A 643 -6.64 40.87 -1.22
CA LEU A 643 -7.16 39.51 -1.39
C LEU A 643 -8.70 39.49 -1.44
N GLN A 644 -9.30 38.41 -1.94
CA GLN A 644 -10.76 38.26 -2.01
C GLN A 644 -11.45 38.36 -0.65
N ASP A 645 -10.77 37.97 0.44
CA ASP A 645 -11.27 38.10 1.81
C ASP A 645 -11.07 39.50 2.41
N GLY A 646 -10.47 40.42 1.67
CA GLY A 646 -10.18 41.80 2.06
C GLY A 646 -8.87 41.97 2.82
N ASP A 647 -8.11 40.90 3.04
CA ASP A 647 -6.79 41.00 3.67
C ASP A 647 -5.80 41.70 2.74
N ILE A 648 -4.94 42.54 3.33
CA ILE A 648 -3.94 43.32 2.60
C ILE A 648 -2.57 42.63 2.75
N MET A 649 -1.92 42.40 1.63
CA MET A 649 -0.55 41.87 1.57
C MET A 649 0.35 42.84 0.79
N TRP A 650 1.66 42.81 1.05
CA TRP A 650 2.65 43.71 0.50
C TRP A 650 3.80 42.95 -0.15
N GLN A 651 4.32 43.48 -1.25
CA GLN A 651 5.57 43.06 -1.87
C GLN A 651 6.40 44.31 -2.14
N VAL A 652 7.71 44.21 -1.92
CA VAL A 652 8.63 45.33 -1.98
C VAL A 652 9.93 44.87 -2.64
N GLU A 653 10.54 45.75 -3.43
CA GLU A 653 11.80 45.52 -4.14
C GLU A 653 12.65 46.80 -4.12
N PHE A 654 13.96 46.65 -4.06
CA PHE A 654 14.94 47.74 -4.19
C PHE A 654 15.82 47.51 -5.40
N PHE A 655 16.11 48.57 -6.16
CA PHE A 655 16.98 48.52 -7.32
C PHE A 655 18.11 49.53 -7.24
N ALA A 656 19.25 49.17 -7.84
CA ALA A 656 20.45 50.00 -7.88
C ALA A 656 20.45 50.98 -9.07
N ASP A 657 19.55 50.82 -10.04
CA ASP A 657 19.39 51.66 -11.23
C ASP A 657 17.90 51.93 -11.47
N GLU A 658 17.53 53.16 -11.85
CA GLU A 658 16.15 53.57 -12.16
C GLU A 658 15.57 52.87 -13.41
N GLY A 659 16.43 52.26 -14.23
CA GLY A 659 16.04 51.54 -15.45
C GLY A 659 15.73 50.05 -15.30
N GLU A 660 15.85 49.48 -14.09
CA GLU A 660 15.58 48.06 -13.86
C GLU A 660 14.07 47.80 -13.73
N GLU A 661 13.53 46.94 -14.59
CA GLU A 661 12.11 46.51 -14.51
C GLU A 661 11.95 45.40 -13.47
N GLY A 662 11.21 45.70 -12.40
CA GLY A 662 10.82 44.78 -11.33
C GLY A 662 9.41 44.20 -11.49
N GLU A 663 9.00 43.35 -10.54
CA GLU A 663 7.62 42.84 -10.48
C GLU A 663 6.66 43.85 -9.83
N CYS A 664 7.20 44.76 -9.00
CA CYS A 664 6.43 45.81 -8.32
C CYS A 664 6.45 47.13 -9.08
N LEU A 665 5.39 47.94 -8.90
CA LEU A 665 5.36 49.30 -9.44
C LEU A 665 6.27 50.24 -8.64
N PRO A 666 6.89 51.23 -9.32
CA PRO A 666 7.78 52.18 -8.68
C PRO A 666 7.02 53.10 -7.74
N MET A 667 7.58 53.30 -6.54
CA MET A 667 6.99 54.13 -5.50
C MET A 667 7.84 55.35 -5.16
N LEU A 668 9.14 55.16 -4.88
CA LEU A 668 10.07 56.24 -4.54
C LEU A 668 11.39 56.07 -5.31
N SER A 669 12.11 57.17 -5.53
CA SER A 669 13.42 57.14 -6.18
C SER A 669 14.45 58.05 -5.51
N GLY A 670 15.72 57.81 -5.78
CA GLY A 670 16.86 58.59 -5.26
C GLY A 670 16.95 58.58 -3.74
N GLU A 671 17.19 59.75 -3.13
CA GLU A 671 17.40 59.89 -1.68
C GLU A 671 16.21 59.39 -0.83
N ALA A 672 14.99 59.45 -1.35
CA ALA A 672 13.81 58.93 -0.66
C ALA A 672 13.81 57.39 -0.61
N ALA A 673 14.17 56.72 -1.71
CA ALA A 673 14.31 55.27 -1.74
C ALA A 673 15.43 54.80 -0.80
N GLN A 674 16.55 55.54 -0.75
CA GLN A 674 17.65 55.27 0.16
C GLN A 674 17.22 55.42 1.63
N SER A 675 16.44 56.45 1.99
CA SER A 675 15.92 56.64 3.34
C SER A 675 15.05 55.46 3.82
N VAL A 676 14.22 54.89 2.93
CA VAL A 676 13.46 53.66 3.24
C VAL A 676 14.40 52.45 3.42
N PHE A 677 15.42 52.34 2.57
CA PHE A 677 16.44 51.29 2.68
C PHE A 677 17.29 51.39 3.94
N ASP A 678 17.55 52.59 4.45
CA ASP A 678 18.33 52.79 5.68
C ASP A 678 17.48 52.52 6.93
N GLY A 679 16.15 52.57 6.81
CA GLY A 679 15.21 52.39 7.91
C GLY A 679 14.82 53.70 8.60
N ASP A 680 15.17 54.83 8.00
CA ASP A 680 14.86 56.18 8.48
C ASP A 680 13.57 56.70 7.82
N TYR A 681 12.50 55.89 7.83
CA TYR A 681 11.21 56.24 7.22
C TYR A 681 10.05 56.17 8.21
N ASP A 682 9.00 56.95 7.98
CA ASP A 682 7.73 56.85 8.71
C ASP A 682 6.71 56.07 7.85
N GLU A 683 6.23 54.94 8.35
CA GLU A 683 5.24 54.11 7.66
C GLU A 683 3.94 54.89 7.37
N ILE A 684 3.55 55.83 8.23
CA ILE A 684 2.35 56.65 8.04
C ILE A 684 2.52 57.56 6.83
N GLU A 685 3.72 58.12 6.63
CA GLU A 685 4.05 58.99 5.50
C GLU A 685 4.03 58.20 4.19
N ILE A 686 4.68 57.03 4.15
CA ILE A 686 4.66 56.13 2.99
C ILE A 686 3.22 55.74 2.62
N ARG A 687 2.37 55.45 3.61
CA ARG A 687 0.96 55.12 3.37
C ARG A 687 0.14 56.31 2.87
N GLN A 688 0.51 57.55 3.21
CA GLN A 688 -0.16 58.76 2.72
C GLN A 688 0.25 59.09 1.28
N GLU A 689 1.47 58.75 0.88
CA GLU A 689 1.97 58.93 -0.49
C GLU A 689 1.57 57.79 -1.44
N TRP A 690 0.92 56.74 -0.92
CA TRP A 690 0.51 55.58 -1.69
C TRP A 690 -0.54 55.93 -2.76
N GLN A 691 -0.26 55.55 -4.01
CA GLN A 691 -1.19 55.72 -5.13
C GLN A 691 -2.04 54.47 -5.34
N GLU A 692 -3.34 54.64 -5.61
CA GLU A 692 -4.27 53.51 -5.83
C GLU A 692 -3.86 52.64 -7.02
N GLU A 693 -3.25 53.23 -8.05
CA GLU A 693 -2.71 52.53 -9.24
C GLU A 693 -1.63 51.49 -8.87
N ASN A 694 -1.02 51.59 -7.69
CA ASN A 694 -0.08 50.60 -7.14
C ASN A 694 -0.78 49.50 -6.33
N THR A 695 -2.11 49.36 -6.44
CA THR A 695 -2.90 48.34 -5.74
C THR A 695 -3.48 47.35 -6.73
N LEU A 696 -3.12 46.07 -6.57
CA LEU A 696 -3.73 44.98 -7.33
C LEU A 696 -4.77 44.26 -6.48
N HIS A 697 -5.88 43.91 -7.13
CA HIS A 697 -6.98 43.21 -6.49
C HIS A 697 -7.08 41.79 -7.02
N GLU A 698 -7.30 40.83 -6.11
CA GLU A 698 -7.51 39.43 -6.44
C GLU A 698 -8.91 39.26 -7.05
N TRP A 699 -8.98 38.89 -8.33
CA TRP A 699 -10.26 38.69 -9.02
C TRP A 699 -10.61 37.21 -9.18
N ASP A 700 -9.61 36.31 -9.21
CA ASP A 700 -9.73 34.85 -9.12
C ASP A 700 -8.57 34.28 -8.27
N GLU A 701 -8.69 33.06 -7.72
CA GLU A 701 -7.75 32.48 -6.74
C GLU A 701 -6.28 32.55 -7.23
N GLY A 702 -5.52 33.53 -6.70
CA GLY A 702 -4.12 33.79 -7.04
C GLY A 702 -3.88 34.56 -8.35
N GLU A 703 -4.90 35.15 -8.95
CA GLU A 703 -4.79 36.06 -10.11
C GLU A 703 -5.14 37.50 -9.71
N PHE A 704 -4.24 38.43 -10.05
CA PHE A 704 -4.26 39.82 -9.58
C PHE A 704 -4.28 40.79 -10.75
N GLN A 705 -5.18 41.77 -10.73
CA GLN A 705 -5.34 42.78 -11.79
C GLN A 705 -5.69 44.15 -11.20
N LEU A 706 -5.39 45.23 -11.94
CA LEU A 706 -5.77 46.60 -11.58
C LEU A 706 -7.27 46.83 -11.77
N GLU A 707 -7.81 46.31 -12.88
CA GLU A 707 -9.23 46.32 -13.20
C GLU A 707 -9.69 44.90 -13.46
N PRO A 708 -10.87 44.49 -12.97
CA PRO A 708 -11.36 43.15 -13.15
C PRO A 708 -11.87 42.94 -14.59
N PRO A 709 -11.62 41.78 -15.20
CA PRO A 709 -11.96 41.54 -16.60
C PRO A 709 -13.48 41.43 -16.82
N LEU A 710 -14.07 42.49 -17.36
CA LEU A 710 -15.52 42.60 -17.59
C LEU A 710 -16.07 41.63 -18.66
N ASP A 711 -15.21 40.93 -19.39
CA ASP A 711 -15.61 39.93 -20.39
C ASP A 711 -16.04 38.60 -19.75
N THR A 712 -15.62 38.33 -18.51
CA THR A 712 -15.99 37.14 -17.74
C THR A 712 -17.11 37.39 -16.73
N GLU A 713 -17.86 36.35 -16.35
CA GLU A 713 -18.92 36.45 -15.33
C GLU A 713 -18.32 36.71 -13.93
N GLU A 714 -17.17 36.10 -13.64
CA GLU A 714 -16.41 36.28 -12.39
C GLU A 714 -15.79 37.68 -12.31
N GLY A 715 -15.18 38.19 -13.39
CA GLY A 715 -14.65 39.55 -13.41
C GLY A 715 -15.73 40.64 -13.36
N ARG A 716 -16.94 40.42 -13.91
CA ARG A 716 -18.07 41.34 -13.68
C ARG A 716 -18.56 41.32 -12.23
N ALA A 717 -18.64 40.15 -11.61
CA ALA A 717 -19.01 40.05 -10.20
C ALA A 717 -17.98 40.72 -9.29
N ALA A 718 -16.68 40.57 -9.58
CA ALA A 718 -15.62 41.27 -8.89
C ALA A 718 -15.70 42.80 -9.11
N ALA A 719 -15.99 43.26 -10.34
CA ALA A 719 -16.19 44.68 -10.64
C ALA A 719 -17.33 45.29 -9.82
N ASP A 720 -18.49 44.62 -9.79
CA ASP A 720 -19.66 45.08 -9.03
C ASP A 720 -19.37 45.11 -7.52
N GLU A 721 -18.56 44.18 -6.99
CA GLU A 721 -18.17 44.15 -5.57
C GLU A 721 -17.11 45.20 -5.21
N TRP A 722 -16.26 45.59 -6.18
CA TRP A 722 -15.23 46.61 -5.99
C TRP A 722 -15.81 48.03 -6.08
N ASP A 723 -16.80 48.27 -6.96
CA ASP A 723 -17.49 49.58 -7.08
C ASP A 723 -18.40 49.91 -5.87
N GLU A 724 -18.77 48.91 -5.05
CA GLU A 724 -19.59 49.11 -3.84
C GLU A 724 -18.79 49.45 -2.56
N ARG A 725 -17.44 49.44 -2.61
CA ARG A 725 -16.54 49.69 -1.46
C ARG A 725 -15.83 51.03 -1.57
#